data_AF-A0ABC9GY79-F1
#
_entry.id   AF-A0ABC9GY79-F1
#
_cell.length_a   1.000
_cell.length_b   1.000
_cell.length_c   1.000
_cell.angle_alpha   90.00
_cell.angle_beta   90.00
_cell.angle_gamma   90.00
#
_symmetry.space_group_name_H-M   'P 1'
#
loop_
_entity.id
_entity.type
_entity.pdbx_description
1 polymer ?
#
loop_
_entity_poly.entity_id
_entity_poly.type
_entity_poly.pdbx_seq_one_letter_code
_entity_poly.pdbx_strand_id
1 'polypeptide(L)'
;MGTAGKGAWVVPAPAYREVEGWEGVGEDAPGFRCGHSLTAVAPTKGHGPRLILFGGATAIEAGASSGLPGIRLAGVTNSVHSYDVEKRRWTRLHPAGEPPSPRAAHSAAAVGTMVVFQGGIGPAGHSTDDLYVLDLTNDKFKWHRVVVQGAGPGPRYGHCMDLVAQRYLVTVSGNDGKRVLSDAWALDTAQKPYRWQKLNPEGDRPSARMYATASSRSDGMLLLCGGRDASGTPLSDAYGLLMHTNGQWEWTLAPGVSPSPRYQHAAVFVGARLHVTGGVLRGGRAIEGEGAIAVLDTAAGVWLDRNGIVTSRTLKSSNEHDASSDLLRRCRHAAASVGSQIYIYGGLRGDILLDDFLIAENAPFQSEITSSMYSADRVPRGETQNRNHNYYSDSPVQQSSNNSTDKKSIDMLIEASTAEAEAVSAVWRAAKEASAASSEDSLSEGIGSESPLSETSPMPEDFDDGGSLEPDVKLHSRAVVVAKEAVGDLGCLVRQLSLDQFENESRRMHPSSNDQSYPGRRALNRQRSPQGLHKKIISFLLKPRNWRAPADRTFFLDSYEVGELCYAAEQIFMQEPTVLQLKAPIKVFGDLHGQFGDLMRLFDEYGFPSTAGDITYIDYLFLGDYVDRGQHSLETITLLLALKIEYPENVHLIRGNHEAADINALFGFRLECIERMGESDGIWAWTRFNQLFNYLPLAAMIEKKIICMHGGIGRSINTVEQIEKLERPITMDVGSIILMDLLWSDPTENDSVEGLRPNARGPGLVTFGPDRVTEFCKRNKLQLIIRAHECVMDGFERFAHGQLITLFSATNYCGTANNAGAILVVGRGLVVVPKLIHPLPPPVNSPESSPERGDATWMQELNIQRPPTPTRGRPQAAGDRNSLAYI
;
A
#
# COMPACT_ATOMS: atom_id res chain seq x y z
N MET A 1 13.76 -28.27 -24.87
CA MET A 1 13.60 -26.93 -25.46
C MET A 1 12.17 -26.81 -25.93
N GLY A 2 11.46 -25.79 -25.46
CA GLY A 2 10.10 -25.41 -25.87
C GLY A 2 9.97 -23.91 -25.63
N THR A 3 9.23 -23.20 -26.48
CA THR A 3 9.21 -21.74 -26.49
C THR A 3 8.41 -21.18 -25.32
N ALA A 4 9.08 -20.50 -24.39
CA ALA A 4 8.43 -19.72 -23.35
C ALA A 4 7.62 -18.56 -23.98
N GLY A 5 6.47 -18.25 -23.38
CA GLY A 5 5.64 -17.13 -23.80
C GLY A 5 6.30 -15.78 -23.50
N LYS A 6 6.15 -14.82 -24.41
CA LYS A 6 6.41 -13.40 -24.13
C LYS A 6 5.29 -12.90 -23.22
N GLY A 7 5.51 -12.25 -22.08
CA GLY A 7 6.78 -11.95 -21.40
C GLY A 7 6.62 -10.68 -20.58
N ALA A 8 6.79 -10.75 -19.26
CA ALA A 8 6.85 -9.55 -18.42
C ALA A 8 8.11 -8.76 -18.77
N TRP A 9 7.96 -7.46 -19.08
CA TRP A 9 9.07 -6.61 -19.51
C TRP A 9 9.87 -6.13 -18.29
N VAL A 10 10.80 -6.98 -17.83
CA VAL A 10 11.67 -6.65 -16.70
C VAL A 10 12.79 -5.71 -17.18
N VAL A 11 12.86 -4.52 -16.59
CA VAL A 11 13.87 -3.50 -16.92
C VAL A 11 15.24 -3.90 -16.34
N PRO A 12 16.37 -3.75 -17.06
CA PRO A 12 17.70 -3.99 -16.51
C PRO A 12 18.09 -3.05 -15.35
N ALA A 13 19.30 -3.23 -14.82
CA ALA A 13 19.90 -2.29 -13.86
C ALA A 13 20.25 -0.94 -14.53
N PRO A 14 20.04 0.21 -13.86
CA PRO A 14 20.31 1.53 -14.44
C PRO A 14 21.82 1.84 -14.50
N ALA A 15 22.20 2.71 -15.44
CA ALA A 15 23.54 3.26 -15.54
C ALA A 15 23.74 4.43 -14.55
N TYR A 16 24.95 4.54 -14.01
CA TYR A 16 25.40 5.59 -13.10
C TYR A 16 26.37 6.52 -13.83
N ARG A 17 26.30 7.81 -13.49
CA ARG A 17 27.22 8.86 -13.95
C ARG A 17 27.59 9.76 -12.79
N GLU A 18 28.69 10.49 -12.93
CA GLU A 18 29.00 11.60 -12.01
C GLU A 18 27.93 12.70 -12.12
N VAL A 19 27.65 13.36 -11.00
CA VAL A 19 26.79 14.54 -10.96
C VAL A 19 27.60 15.72 -11.50
N GLU A 20 27.08 16.41 -12.51
CA GLU A 20 27.67 17.64 -13.01
C GLU A 20 27.16 18.86 -12.23
N GLY A 21 28.06 19.81 -11.96
CA GLY A 21 27.71 21.10 -11.37
C GLY A 21 27.19 21.04 -9.93
N TRP A 22 27.58 20.03 -9.13
CA TRP A 22 27.29 20.07 -7.70
C TRP A 22 28.22 21.07 -7.00
N GLU A 23 27.65 22.16 -6.51
CA GLU A 23 28.43 23.20 -5.85
C GLU A 23 28.81 22.79 -4.41
N GLY A 24 30.10 22.93 -4.09
CA GLY A 24 30.65 22.81 -2.75
C GLY A 24 32.05 23.42 -2.73
N VAL A 25 32.28 24.43 -1.89
CA VAL A 25 33.54 25.21 -1.87
C VAL A 25 34.08 25.29 -0.45
N GLY A 26 35.37 25.00 -0.28
CA GLY A 26 36.02 25.05 1.02
C GLY A 26 35.37 24.06 2.00
N GLU A 27 34.89 24.56 3.14
CA GLU A 27 34.30 23.71 4.18
C GLU A 27 32.90 23.15 3.84
N ASP A 28 32.21 23.65 2.81
CA ASP A 28 30.88 23.14 2.41
C ASP A 28 30.94 21.79 1.67
N ALA A 29 32.09 21.45 1.07
CA ALA A 29 32.28 20.18 0.36
C ALA A 29 32.57 19.04 1.36
N PRO A 30 31.90 17.87 1.27
CA PRO A 30 32.18 16.76 2.17
C PRO A 30 33.60 16.18 2.02
N GLY A 31 34.17 16.24 0.81
CA GLY A 31 35.53 15.76 0.52
C GLY A 31 35.71 14.25 0.73
N PHE A 32 36.95 13.77 0.55
CA PHE A 32 37.31 12.35 0.54
C PHE A 32 36.86 11.63 1.80
N ARG A 33 35.97 10.62 1.66
CA ARG A 33 35.53 9.80 2.80
C ARG A 33 34.93 8.46 2.44
N CYS A 34 35.12 7.48 3.33
CA CYS A 34 34.47 6.17 3.27
C CYS A 34 33.89 5.76 4.64
N GLY A 35 32.92 4.84 4.63
CA GLY A 35 32.24 4.37 5.85
C GLY A 35 31.44 5.47 6.56
N HIS A 36 31.01 6.48 5.81
CA HIS A 36 30.04 7.49 6.22
C HIS A 36 28.61 6.96 6.02
N SER A 37 27.60 7.70 6.49
CA SER A 37 26.20 7.49 6.08
C SER A 37 25.75 8.60 5.14
N LEU A 38 24.80 8.28 4.25
CA LEU A 38 24.06 9.20 3.40
C LEU A 38 22.57 8.83 3.57
N THR A 39 21.74 9.76 4.00
CA THR A 39 20.34 9.50 4.36
C THR A 39 19.44 10.54 3.71
N ALA A 40 18.44 10.12 2.93
CA ALA A 40 17.45 11.03 2.36
C ALA A 40 16.47 11.51 3.44
N VAL A 41 16.10 12.79 3.40
CA VAL A 41 15.16 13.41 4.34
C VAL A 41 14.10 14.18 3.55
N ALA A 42 12.85 14.04 3.97
CA ALA A 42 11.69 14.68 3.36
C ALA A 42 11.80 16.22 3.36
N PRO A 43 11.16 16.90 2.38
CA PRO A 43 11.07 18.36 2.36
C PRO A 43 10.38 18.91 3.61
N THR A 44 10.71 20.15 3.94
CA THR A 44 10.16 20.96 5.04
C THR A 44 9.66 22.30 4.49
N LYS A 45 8.98 23.12 5.30
CA LYS A 45 8.47 24.42 4.85
C LYS A 45 9.54 25.40 4.33
N GLY A 46 10.80 25.25 4.76
CA GLY A 46 11.94 26.11 4.37
C GLY A 46 12.95 25.45 3.41
N HIS A 47 12.90 24.13 3.23
CA HIS A 47 13.89 23.37 2.44
C HIS A 47 13.25 22.23 1.66
N GLY A 48 13.64 22.05 0.40
CA GLY A 48 13.29 20.89 -0.42
C GLY A 48 13.84 19.56 0.10
N PRO A 49 13.71 18.46 -0.67
CA PRO A 49 14.30 17.17 -0.30
C PRO A 49 15.83 17.28 -0.17
N ARG A 50 16.38 16.65 0.86
CA ARG A 50 17.80 16.77 1.22
C ARG A 50 18.44 15.40 1.41
N LEU A 51 19.74 15.30 1.09
CA LEU A 51 20.57 14.17 1.51
C LEU A 51 21.47 14.62 2.64
N ILE A 52 21.41 13.90 3.76
CA ILE A 52 22.20 14.18 4.95
C ILE A 52 23.36 13.20 5.02
N LEU A 53 24.57 13.73 4.89
CA LEU A 53 25.82 12.99 4.97
C LEU A 53 26.45 13.22 6.34
N PHE A 54 26.88 12.13 7.00
CA PHE A 54 27.51 12.21 8.32
C PHE A 54 28.69 11.25 8.48
N GLY A 55 29.75 11.77 9.11
CA GLY A 55 30.88 10.98 9.59
C GLY A 55 31.71 10.33 8.48
N GLY A 56 32.24 9.14 8.77
CA GLY A 56 33.19 8.42 7.92
C GLY A 56 34.65 8.73 8.24
N ALA A 57 35.55 8.07 7.52
CA ALA A 57 37.00 8.24 7.60
C ALA A 57 37.54 8.98 6.38
N THR A 58 38.30 10.06 6.60
CA THR A 58 38.85 10.92 5.54
C THR A 58 40.32 10.65 5.21
N ALA A 59 40.94 9.63 5.83
CA ALA A 59 42.29 9.20 5.51
C ALA A 59 42.48 7.67 5.62
N ILE A 60 43.54 7.17 5.00
CA ILE A 60 43.97 5.76 5.02
C ILE A 60 45.32 5.67 5.74
N GLU A 61 45.44 4.75 6.69
CA GLU A 61 46.71 4.37 7.30
C GLU A 61 47.30 3.13 6.60
N ALA A 62 48.46 3.30 5.94
CA ALA A 62 49.20 2.22 5.31
C ALA A 62 49.91 1.35 6.36
N GLY A 63 49.23 0.29 6.81
CA GLY A 63 49.64 -0.58 7.91
C GLY A 63 50.81 -1.53 7.60
N ALA A 64 52.01 -1.00 7.39
CA ALA A 64 53.23 -1.81 7.45
C ALA A 64 53.40 -2.45 8.85
N SER A 65 53.82 -3.72 8.91
CA SER A 65 54.18 -4.55 10.09
C SER A 65 53.13 -5.46 10.77
N SER A 66 51.86 -5.55 10.33
CA SER A 66 50.92 -6.58 10.85
C SER A 66 50.24 -7.39 9.74
N GLY A 67 50.44 -8.72 9.75
CA GLY A 67 50.02 -9.66 8.70
C GLY A 67 48.52 -9.98 8.61
N LEU A 68 47.65 -8.98 8.78
CA LEU A 68 46.20 -9.09 8.58
C LEU A 68 45.77 -8.12 7.47
N PRO A 69 45.15 -8.57 6.36
CA PRO A 69 44.77 -7.69 5.27
C PRO A 69 43.58 -6.80 5.64
N GLY A 70 43.83 -5.50 5.83
CA GLY A 70 42.79 -4.51 6.06
C GLY A 70 43.32 -3.08 6.15
N ILE A 71 42.78 -2.21 5.29
CA ILE A 71 42.95 -0.75 5.38
C ILE A 71 42.55 -0.27 6.78
N ARG A 72 43.47 0.39 7.48
CA ARG A 72 43.15 1.14 8.71
C ARG A 72 42.56 2.49 8.32
N LEU A 73 41.45 2.83 8.97
CA LEU A 73 40.74 4.09 8.77
C LEU A 73 41.33 5.15 9.70
N ALA A 74 41.91 6.20 9.11
CA ALA A 74 42.42 7.36 9.82
C ALA A 74 41.52 8.58 9.56
N GLY A 75 41.65 9.62 10.39
CA GLY A 75 40.87 10.86 10.21
C GLY A 75 39.36 10.62 10.21
N VAL A 76 38.81 9.85 11.17
CA VAL A 76 37.35 9.78 11.31
C VAL A 76 36.78 11.12 11.76
N THR A 77 35.64 11.50 11.22
CA THR A 77 34.99 12.80 11.43
C THR A 77 33.59 12.66 12.03
N ASN A 78 33.04 13.74 12.58
CA ASN A 78 31.60 13.91 12.89
C ASN A 78 31.00 15.12 12.14
N SER A 79 31.63 15.53 11.04
CA SER A 79 31.08 16.56 10.15
C SER A 79 29.75 16.10 9.53
N VAL A 80 28.78 17.01 9.50
CA VAL A 80 27.47 16.85 8.84
C VAL A 80 27.43 17.75 7.61
N HIS A 81 26.99 17.21 6.48
CA HIS A 81 26.72 17.99 5.28
C HIS A 81 25.31 17.69 4.77
N SER A 82 24.65 18.70 4.23
CA SER A 82 23.35 18.59 3.58
C SER A 82 23.50 18.90 2.09
N TYR A 83 23.11 17.97 1.24
CA TYR A 83 22.88 18.24 -0.18
C TYR A 83 21.44 18.70 -0.37
N ASP A 84 21.25 19.90 -0.91
CA ASP A 84 19.95 20.39 -1.37
C ASP A 84 19.74 19.88 -2.81
N VAL A 85 18.79 18.95 -3.00
CA VAL A 85 18.62 18.24 -4.29
C VAL A 85 18.14 19.18 -5.40
N GLU A 86 17.29 20.15 -5.06
CA GLU A 86 16.75 21.13 -5.99
C GLU A 86 17.82 22.13 -6.44
N LYS A 87 18.60 22.66 -5.49
CA LYS A 87 19.66 23.65 -5.74
C LYS A 87 20.99 23.01 -6.14
N ARG A 88 21.05 21.67 -6.14
CA ARG A 88 22.22 20.84 -6.43
C ARG A 88 23.49 21.20 -5.65
N ARG A 89 23.34 21.72 -4.41
CA ARG A 89 24.44 22.33 -3.65
C ARG A 89 24.62 21.66 -2.30
N TRP A 90 25.87 21.39 -1.91
CA TRP A 90 26.20 20.98 -0.54
C TRP A 90 26.30 22.20 0.38
N THR A 91 26.00 21.98 1.66
CA THR A 91 26.26 22.95 2.73
C THR A 91 26.61 22.20 4.01
N ARG A 92 27.68 22.61 4.68
CA ARG A 92 28.09 22.01 5.95
C ARG A 92 27.22 22.52 7.09
N LEU A 93 26.54 21.59 7.75
CA LEU A 93 25.65 21.93 8.85
C LEU A 93 26.44 22.12 10.13
N HIS A 94 26.02 23.11 10.92
CA HIS A 94 26.54 23.39 12.25
C HIS A 94 25.38 23.37 13.27
N PRO A 95 24.80 22.19 13.58
CA PRO A 95 23.62 22.08 14.44
C PRO A 95 23.96 22.42 15.89
N ALA A 96 23.01 22.97 16.63
CA ALA A 96 23.20 23.30 18.03
C ALA A 96 23.22 22.04 18.93
N GLY A 97 23.95 22.09 20.05
CA GLY A 97 24.07 20.98 20.99
C GLY A 97 25.17 19.98 20.63
N GLU A 98 25.43 19.04 21.55
CA GLU A 98 26.56 18.11 21.44
C GLU A 98 26.39 17.09 20.31
N PRO A 99 27.28 17.04 19.30
CA PRO A 99 27.24 16.04 18.24
C PRO A 99 27.67 14.65 18.76
N PRO A 100 27.44 13.57 18.00
CA PRO A 100 28.08 12.29 18.25
C PRO A 100 29.61 12.43 18.08
N SER A 101 30.36 11.56 18.74
CA SER A 101 31.83 11.50 18.57
C SER A 101 32.23 11.18 17.12
N PRO A 102 33.39 11.65 16.62
CA PRO A 102 33.91 11.25 15.30
C PRO A 102 33.95 9.74 15.11
N ARG A 103 33.41 9.26 13.98
CA ARG A 103 33.15 7.83 13.74
C ARG A 103 32.97 7.45 12.27
N ALA A 104 33.19 6.17 11.99
CA ALA A 104 32.83 5.53 10.72
C ALA A 104 32.09 4.20 10.98
N ALA A 105 31.48 3.61 9.95
CA ALA A 105 30.76 2.35 9.99
C ALA A 105 29.67 2.28 11.09
N HIS A 106 29.09 3.44 11.44
CA HIS A 106 27.80 3.58 12.09
C HIS A 106 26.67 3.27 11.11
N SER A 107 25.43 3.20 11.60
CA SER A 107 24.24 3.22 10.75
C SER A 107 23.43 4.50 10.98
N ALA A 108 22.63 4.90 10.00
CA ALA A 108 21.77 6.07 10.07
C ALA A 108 20.46 5.85 9.32
N ALA A 109 19.35 6.33 9.88
CA ALA A 109 17.99 6.15 9.36
C ALA A 109 17.18 7.46 9.44
N ALA A 110 16.26 7.66 8.50
CA ALA A 110 15.33 8.80 8.56
C ALA A 110 14.12 8.47 9.45
N VAL A 111 13.71 9.43 10.28
CA VAL A 111 12.45 9.37 11.06
C VAL A 111 11.70 10.68 10.83
N GLY A 112 10.84 10.68 9.81
CA GLY A 112 10.19 11.89 9.29
C GLY A 112 11.21 12.92 8.81
N THR A 113 11.25 14.07 9.48
CA THR A 113 12.18 15.19 9.23
C THR A 113 13.47 15.11 10.04
N MET A 114 13.73 14.01 10.75
CA MET A 114 14.91 13.82 11.61
C MET A 114 15.78 12.69 11.07
N VAL A 115 17.09 12.70 11.41
CA VAL A 115 18.00 11.57 11.13
C VAL A 115 18.51 10.98 12.44
N VAL A 116 18.36 9.68 12.62
CA VAL A 116 18.84 8.92 13.78
C VAL A 116 20.14 8.21 13.43
N PHE A 117 21.13 8.28 14.30
CA PHE A 117 22.46 7.68 14.14
C PHE A 117 22.73 6.72 15.30
N GLN A 118 23.23 5.52 15.01
CA GLN A 118 23.59 4.54 16.01
C GLN A 118 25.03 4.01 15.85
N GLY A 119 25.76 3.95 16.96
CA GLY A 119 27.00 3.21 17.11
C GLY A 119 28.09 3.59 16.10
N GLY A 120 28.84 2.60 15.61
CA GLY A 120 30.02 2.80 14.76
C GLY A 120 31.34 2.71 15.54
N ILE A 121 32.46 3.00 14.87
CA ILE A 121 33.83 2.90 15.41
C ILE A 121 34.53 4.26 15.36
N GLY A 122 35.08 4.70 16.50
CA GLY A 122 35.84 5.96 16.64
C GLY A 122 37.35 5.80 16.45
N PRO A 123 38.16 6.88 16.62
CA PRO A 123 39.60 6.85 16.40
C PRO A 123 40.35 5.81 17.25
N ALA A 124 39.86 5.55 18.47
CA ALA A 124 40.42 4.57 19.40
C ALA A 124 40.13 3.09 19.03
N GLY A 125 39.42 2.83 17.92
CA GLY A 125 39.04 1.47 17.51
C GLY A 125 37.94 0.83 18.36
N HIS A 126 37.33 1.58 19.29
CA HIS A 126 36.22 1.11 20.11
C HIS A 126 34.87 1.32 19.41
N SER A 127 34.00 0.32 19.53
CA SER A 127 32.59 0.39 19.13
C SER A 127 31.77 1.17 20.15
N THR A 128 30.68 1.78 19.70
CA THR A 128 29.74 2.57 20.54
C THR A 128 28.31 2.05 20.41
N ASP A 129 27.48 2.27 21.44
CA ASP A 129 26.08 1.87 21.54
C ASP A 129 25.11 3.07 21.59
N ASP A 130 25.65 4.27 21.44
CA ASP A 130 24.93 5.52 21.59
C ASP A 130 23.98 5.79 20.43
N LEU A 131 22.85 6.41 20.77
CA LEU A 131 21.79 6.80 19.85
C LEU A 131 21.65 8.32 19.86
N TYR A 132 21.80 8.94 18.69
CA TYR A 132 21.72 10.39 18.50
C TYR A 132 20.70 10.73 17.41
N VAL A 133 20.00 11.84 17.58
CA VAL A 133 19.07 12.40 16.61
C VAL A 133 19.55 13.78 16.19
N LEU A 134 19.62 14.00 14.88
CA LEU A 134 19.71 15.32 14.27
C LEU A 134 18.30 15.75 13.87
N ASP A 135 17.76 16.75 14.56
CA ASP A 135 16.49 17.38 14.22
C ASP A 135 16.70 18.41 13.10
N LEU A 136 16.00 18.24 11.99
CA LEU A 136 16.00 19.13 10.81
C LEU A 136 14.61 19.70 10.50
N THR A 137 13.67 19.56 11.45
CA THR A 137 12.25 19.96 11.32
C THR A 137 12.07 21.49 11.24
N ASN A 138 12.99 22.23 11.85
CA ASN A 138 13.06 23.69 11.83
C ASN A 138 14.48 24.12 11.42
N ASP A 139 14.62 25.31 10.81
CA ASP A 139 15.89 25.84 10.29
C ASP A 139 17.02 25.95 11.34
N LYS A 140 16.66 25.93 12.63
CA LYS A 140 17.59 25.82 13.77
C LYS A 140 17.89 24.35 14.09
N PHE A 141 18.64 23.70 13.21
CA PHE A 141 19.01 22.29 13.33
C PHE A 141 19.69 21.98 14.67
N LYS A 142 19.39 20.82 15.27
CA LYS A 142 19.82 20.51 16.64
C LYS A 142 20.16 19.04 16.85
N TRP A 143 21.23 18.80 17.61
CA TRP A 143 21.60 17.49 18.11
C TRP A 143 20.90 17.15 19.43
N HIS A 144 20.41 15.92 19.51
CA HIS A 144 19.79 15.32 20.69
C HIS A 144 20.36 13.91 20.92
N ARG A 145 21.03 13.68 22.05
CA ARG A 145 21.34 12.32 22.50
C ARG A 145 20.08 11.67 23.06
N VAL A 146 19.69 10.52 22.53
CA VAL A 146 18.50 9.79 23.00
C VAL A 146 18.91 8.89 24.17
N VAL A 147 18.21 9.04 25.30
CA VAL A 147 18.32 8.12 26.44
C VAL A 147 17.28 7.01 26.24
N VAL A 148 17.77 5.79 26.02
CA VAL A 148 16.95 4.58 25.90
C VAL A 148 17.04 3.81 27.22
N GLN A 149 15.92 3.25 27.69
CA GLN A 149 15.87 2.44 28.91
C GLN A 149 16.05 0.94 28.61
N GLY A 150 16.60 0.22 29.59
CA GLY A 150 16.78 -1.24 29.52
C GLY A 150 18.04 -1.67 28.77
N ALA A 151 18.09 -2.95 28.41
CA ALA A 151 19.14 -3.48 27.53
C ALA A 151 18.85 -3.11 26.07
N GLY A 152 19.90 -2.87 25.29
CA GLY A 152 19.80 -2.58 23.85
C GLY A 152 20.80 -3.39 23.03
N PRO A 153 20.92 -3.10 21.72
CA PRO A 153 21.84 -3.76 20.80
C PRO A 153 23.32 -3.70 21.22
N GLY A 154 23.69 -2.83 22.17
CA GLY A 154 25.05 -2.71 22.67
C GLY A 154 26.04 -2.19 21.62
N PRO A 155 27.34 -2.11 21.96
CA PRO A 155 28.29 -1.35 21.17
C PRO A 155 28.68 -2.09 19.90
N ARG A 156 28.31 -1.56 18.73
CA ARG A 156 28.51 -2.26 17.45
C ARG A 156 28.85 -1.35 16.27
N TYR A 157 29.58 -1.90 15.30
CA TYR A 157 29.96 -1.24 14.04
C TYR A 157 29.78 -2.19 12.84
N GLY A 158 29.61 -1.63 11.64
CA GLY A 158 29.33 -2.39 10.43
C GLY A 158 28.01 -3.18 10.49
N HIS A 159 27.05 -2.68 11.28
CA HIS A 159 25.68 -3.16 11.34
C HIS A 159 24.83 -2.46 10.26
N CYS A 160 23.53 -2.77 10.22
CA CYS A 160 22.55 -2.02 9.46
C CYS A 160 21.46 -1.51 10.41
N MET A 161 20.89 -0.34 10.11
CA MET A 161 19.75 0.22 10.82
C MET A 161 18.89 1.03 9.84
N ASP A 162 17.58 0.82 9.83
CA ASP A 162 16.64 1.64 9.06
C ASP A 162 15.26 1.74 9.77
N LEU A 163 14.40 2.65 9.32
CA LEU A 163 13.03 2.79 9.83
C LEU A 163 12.07 1.85 9.09
N VAL A 164 11.52 0.89 9.83
CA VAL A 164 10.62 -0.15 9.34
C VAL A 164 9.19 0.16 9.75
N ALA A 165 8.24 -0.04 8.82
CA ALA A 165 6.81 0.26 9.00
C ALA A 165 6.53 1.67 9.55
N GLN A 166 7.39 2.64 9.20
CA GLN A 166 7.35 4.05 9.66
C GLN A 166 7.38 4.26 11.19
N ARG A 167 7.63 3.21 12.00
CA ARG A 167 7.54 3.22 13.47
C ARG A 167 8.70 2.55 14.20
N TYR A 168 9.27 1.48 13.65
CA TYR A 168 10.29 0.70 14.33
C TYR A 168 11.66 0.99 13.73
N LEU A 169 12.53 1.62 14.49
CA LEU A 169 13.93 1.73 14.14
C LEU A 169 14.59 0.37 14.38
N VAL A 170 14.89 -0.36 13.31
CA VAL A 170 15.34 -1.77 13.39
C VAL A 170 16.83 -1.86 13.09
N THR A 171 17.57 -2.41 14.04
CA THR A 171 19.02 -2.63 13.99
C THR A 171 19.34 -4.12 13.84
N VAL A 172 20.13 -4.48 12.82
CA VAL A 172 20.49 -5.87 12.52
C VAL A 172 21.99 -6.06 12.31
N SER A 173 22.51 -7.21 12.75
CA SER A 173 23.88 -7.68 12.48
C SER A 173 25.00 -6.76 13.02
N GLY A 174 26.24 -6.91 12.51
CA GLY A 174 27.41 -6.08 12.86
C GLY A 174 28.48 -6.83 13.64
N ASN A 175 29.36 -6.08 14.31
CA ASN A 175 30.41 -6.64 15.17
C ASN A 175 30.51 -5.86 16.49
N ASP A 176 30.58 -6.57 17.62
CA ASP A 176 30.64 -5.99 18.98
C ASP A 176 32.06 -5.54 19.41
N GLY A 177 33.05 -5.67 18.52
CA GLY A 177 34.48 -5.49 18.80
C GLY A 177 35.19 -6.79 19.20
N LYS A 178 34.46 -7.89 19.40
CA LYS A 178 34.96 -9.23 19.76
C LYS A 178 34.41 -10.33 18.84
N ARG A 179 33.17 -10.19 18.38
CA ARG A 179 32.40 -11.18 17.61
C ARG A 179 31.52 -10.49 16.58
N VAL A 180 31.28 -11.21 15.48
CA VAL A 180 30.26 -10.87 14.49
C VAL A 180 28.88 -11.33 15.00
N LEU A 181 27.83 -10.57 14.69
CA LEU A 181 26.49 -10.71 15.28
C LEU A 181 25.44 -11.14 14.24
N SER A 182 24.42 -11.87 14.70
CA SER A 182 23.22 -12.27 13.93
C SER A 182 21.92 -11.80 14.58
N ASP A 183 21.99 -10.90 15.56
CA ASP A 183 20.81 -10.44 16.29
C ASP A 183 20.13 -9.27 15.60
N ALA A 184 18.83 -9.14 15.88
CA ALA A 184 17.97 -8.07 15.43
C ALA A 184 17.31 -7.41 16.66
N TRP A 185 17.14 -6.09 16.61
CA TRP A 185 16.58 -5.28 17.67
C TRP A 185 15.66 -4.23 17.06
N ALA A 186 14.52 -3.94 17.69
CA ALA A 186 13.64 -2.84 17.31
C ALA A 186 13.55 -1.81 18.43
N LEU A 187 13.45 -0.54 18.06
CA LEU A 187 13.07 0.56 18.94
C LEU A 187 11.81 1.20 18.38
N ASP A 188 10.71 1.16 19.14
CA ASP A 188 9.50 1.90 18.81
C ASP A 188 9.75 3.40 18.96
N THR A 189 9.65 4.15 17.86
CA THR A 189 9.86 5.61 17.85
C THR A 189 8.62 6.38 18.30
N ALA A 190 7.44 5.75 18.36
CA ALA A 190 6.20 6.36 18.83
C ALA A 190 6.04 6.23 20.36
N GLN A 191 6.45 5.11 20.95
CA GLN A 191 6.24 4.84 22.38
C GLN A 191 7.34 5.41 23.28
N LYS A 192 6.95 6.07 24.39
CA LYS A 192 7.84 6.55 25.45
C LYS A 192 7.50 5.87 26.79
N PRO A 193 8.49 5.58 27.66
CA PRO A 193 9.93 5.80 27.48
C PRO A 193 10.52 4.86 26.42
N TYR A 194 11.41 5.41 25.58
CA TYR A 194 12.11 4.66 24.53
C TYR A 194 12.83 3.43 25.11
N ARG A 195 12.59 2.26 24.53
CA ARG A 195 13.15 0.96 24.95
C ARG A 195 13.46 0.09 23.74
N TRP A 196 14.68 -0.44 23.69
CA TRP A 196 15.05 -1.45 22.70
C TRP A 196 14.43 -2.80 23.06
N GLN A 197 13.71 -3.41 22.12
CA GLN A 197 13.24 -4.78 22.20
C GLN A 197 14.19 -5.66 21.39
N LYS A 198 14.73 -6.72 21.99
CA LYS A 198 15.44 -7.75 21.22
C LYS A 198 14.43 -8.57 20.45
N LEU A 199 14.61 -8.65 19.14
CA LEU A 199 13.80 -9.51 18.30
C LEU A 199 14.36 -10.92 18.33
N ASN A 200 13.48 -11.92 18.25
CA ASN A 200 13.84 -13.31 18.01
C ASN A 200 13.10 -13.80 16.75
N PRO A 201 13.36 -13.22 15.55
CA PRO A 201 12.51 -13.42 14.38
C PRO A 201 12.48 -14.89 13.96
N GLU A 202 11.40 -15.39 13.36
CA GLU A 202 11.31 -16.77 12.87
C GLU A 202 11.90 -16.90 11.44
N GLY A 203 11.68 -18.03 10.78
CA GLY A 203 12.12 -18.29 9.40
C GLY A 203 13.64 -18.46 9.18
N ASP A 204 14.08 -18.13 7.97
CA ASP A 204 15.44 -18.24 7.42
C ASP A 204 16.42 -17.25 8.06
N ARG A 205 16.72 -17.43 9.36
CA ARG A 205 17.60 -16.53 10.12
C ARG A 205 18.97 -16.33 9.44
N PRO A 206 19.35 -15.08 9.07
CA PRO A 206 20.64 -14.81 8.45
C PRO A 206 21.79 -15.14 9.40
N SER A 207 22.81 -15.81 8.86
CA SER A 207 24.05 -16.11 9.57
C SER A 207 24.75 -14.83 10.08
N ALA A 208 25.51 -14.96 11.16
CA ALA A 208 26.20 -13.83 11.80
C ALA A 208 27.13 -13.10 10.82
N ARG A 209 26.86 -11.82 10.58
CA ARG A 209 27.50 -11.02 9.52
C ARG A 209 27.80 -9.58 9.92
N MET A 210 28.76 -8.98 9.23
CA MET A 210 29.07 -7.55 9.32
C MET A 210 29.33 -6.97 7.92
N TYR A 211 29.15 -5.66 7.78
CA TYR A 211 29.22 -4.93 6.51
C TYR A 211 28.31 -5.51 5.41
N ALA A 212 27.17 -6.06 5.83
CA ALA A 212 25.98 -6.18 4.99
C ALA A 212 25.39 -4.78 4.73
N THR A 213 24.36 -4.70 3.91
CA THR A 213 23.51 -3.51 3.78
C THR A 213 22.07 -3.89 4.06
N ALA A 214 21.28 -2.95 4.58
CA ALA A 214 19.83 -3.09 4.60
C ALA A 214 19.19 -1.76 4.24
N SER A 215 18.02 -1.83 3.60
CA SER A 215 17.17 -0.68 3.29
C SER A 215 15.71 -1.11 3.48
N SER A 216 14.87 -0.21 3.99
CA SER A 216 13.43 -0.43 4.10
C SER A 216 12.69 -0.06 2.82
N ARG A 217 11.67 -0.85 2.49
CA ARG A 217 10.65 -0.53 1.48
C ARG A 217 9.46 0.14 2.18
N SER A 218 8.70 0.95 1.44
CA SER A 218 7.62 1.80 1.98
C SER A 218 6.48 1.04 2.68
N ASP A 219 6.34 -0.26 2.43
CA ASP A 219 5.38 -1.18 3.05
C ASP A 219 5.87 -1.78 4.38
N GLY A 220 7.13 -1.55 4.78
CA GLY A 220 7.69 -2.05 6.02
C GLY A 220 8.44 -3.38 5.91
N MET A 221 8.89 -3.78 4.72
CA MET A 221 9.94 -4.80 4.59
C MET A 221 11.34 -4.17 4.75
N LEU A 222 12.19 -4.73 5.60
CA LEU A 222 13.63 -4.41 5.65
C LEU A 222 14.42 -5.50 4.92
N LEU A 223 15.08 -5.19 3.80
CA LEU A 223 15.81 -6.21 3.05
C LEU A 223 17.32 -6.13 3.32
N LEU A 224 17.86 -7.15 4.00
CA LEU A 224 19.27 -7.31 4.34
C LEU A 224 20.02 -8.09 3.25
N CYS A 225 21.09 -7.51 2.68
CA CYS A 225 21.86 -8.10 1.58
C CYS A 225 23.33 -8.36 1.97
N GLY A 226 23.82 -9.57 1.64
CA GLY A 226 25.22 -9.96 1.68
C GLY A 226 25.90 -9.73 3.04
N GLY A 227 27.08 -9.14 3.01
CA GLY A 227 27.96 -8.96 4.17
C GLY A 227 29.07 -10.02 4.21
N ARG A 228 29.78 -10.10 5.33
CA ARG A 228 30.78 -11.14 5.58
C ARG A 228 30.62 -11.77 6.96
N ASP A 229 30.97 -13.04 7.06
CA ASP A 229 30.99 -13.79 8.32
C ASP A 229 32.21 -13.46 9.21
N ALA A 230 32.35 -14.19 10.32
CA ALA A 230 33.50 -14.10 11.21
C ALA A 230 34.84 -14.59 10.60
N SER A 231 34.82 -15.39 9.53
CA SER A 231 36.02 -15.81 8.80
C SER A 231 36.46 -14.82 7.71
N GLY A 232 35.69 -13.75 7.48
CA GLY A 232 35.92 -12.79 6.40
C GLY A 232 35.47 -13.27 5.02
N THR A 233 34.65 -14.31 4.97
CA THR A 233 34.00 -14.85 3.77
C THR A 233 32.81 -13.96 3.39
N PRO A 234 32.78 -13.37 2.18
CA PRO A 234 31.62 -12.66 1.69
C PRO A 234 30.43 -13.60 1.49
N LEU A 235 29.23 -13.07 1.63
CA LEU A 235 27.98 -13.82 1.52
C LEU A 235 27.19 -13.35 0.28
N SER A 236 26.52 -14.29 -0.40
CA SER A 236 25.67 -14.08 -1.60
C SER A 236 24.22 -14.45 -1.33
N ASP A 237 23.75 -14.09 -0.15
CA ASP A 237 22.40 -14.29 0.32
C ASP A 237 21.78 -12.92 0.64
N ALA A 238 20.45 -12.87 0.57
CA ALA A 238 19.69 -11.69 0.95
C ALA A 238 18.38 -12.16 1.58
N TYR A 239 17.85 -11.40 2.53
CA TYR A 239 16.70 -11.80 3.34
C TYR A 239 15.80 -10.60 3.58
N GLY A 240 14.49 -10.79 3.44
CA GLY A 240 13.50 -9.85 3.97
C GLY A 240 13.33 -10.10 5.47
N LEU A 241 13.52 -9.08 6.30
CA LEU A 241 12.98 -9.00 7.64
C LEU A 241 11.64 -8.28 7.56
N LEU A 242 10.57 -9.05 7.74
CA LEU A 242 9.20 -8.55 7.72
C LEU A 242 8.68 -8.50 9.15
N MET A 243 7.96 -7.43 9.51
CA MET A 243 7.13 -7.44 10.70
C MET A 243 5.76 -7.98 10.31
N HIS A 244 5.49 -9.23 10.69
CA HIS A 244 4.17 -9.81 10.60
C HIS A 244 3.30 -9.09 11.64
N THR A 245 2.01 -8.94 11.35
CA THR A 245 1.26 -7.83 11.92
C THR A 245 1.10 -7.81 13.47
N ASN A 246 1.26 -8.93 14.22
CA ASN A 246 1.32 -8.91 15.71
C ASN A 246 2.70 -8.49 16.27
N GLY A 247 3.57 -7.91 15.44
CA GLY A 247 4.94 -7.63 15.86
C GLY A 247 5.79 -8.89 16.08
N GLN A 248 5.36 -10.05 15.58
CA GLN A 248 6.30 -11.12 15.26
C GLN A 248 7.09 -10.68 14.04
N TRP A 249 8.35 -11.05 14.04
CA TRP A 249 9.25 -10.74 12.94
C TRP A 249 9.64 -12.07 12.30
N GLU A 250 9.75 -12.10 10.98
CA GLU A 250 10.24 -13.27 10.24
C GLU A 250 11.40 -12.85 9.34
N TRP A 251 12.39 -13.72 9.22
CA TRP A 251 13.35 -13.67 8.13
C TRP A 251 12.91 -14.62 7.02
N THR A 252 12.73 -14.12 5.81
CA THR A 252 12.45 -14.95 4.62
C THR A 252 13.59 -14.78 3.62
N LEU A 253 14.13 -15.86 3.07
CA LEU A 253 15.16 -15.77 2.03
C LEU A 253 14.61 -15.05 0.79
N ALA A 254 15.37 -14.08 0.27
CA ALA A 254 14.96 -13.31 -0.91
C ALA A 254 14.97 -14.17 -2.18
N PRO A 255 14.00 -14.01 -3.10
CA PRO A 255 13.83 -14.88 -4.25
C PRO A 255 14.92 -14.69 -5.33
N GLY A 256 15.04 -15.70 -6.20
CA GLY A 256 15.94 -15.70 -7.36
C GLY A 256 17.40 -16.01 -7.03
N VAL A 257 18.26 -15.95 -8.05
CA VAL A 257 19.71 -16.17 -7.89
C VAL A 257 20.37 -14.86 -7.44
N SER A 258 20.56 -14.72 -6.13
CA SER A 258 21.25 -13.58 -5.51
C SER A 258 22.66 -13.34 -6.10
N PRO A 259 23.10 -12.07 -6.25
CA PRO A 259 24.32 -11.71 -6.96
C PRO A 259 25.60 -12.16 -6.23
N SER A 260 26.74 -11.98 -6.92
CA SER A 260 28.04 -12.47 -6.46
C SER A 260 28.39 -12.07 -5.01
N PRO A 261 29.01 -12.98 -4.22
CA PRO A 261 29.19 -12.80 -2.77
C PRO A 261 29.93 -11.52 -2.39
N ARG A 262 29.37 -10.68 -1.51
CA ARG A 262 29.85 -9.29 -1.33
C ARG A 262 29.66 -8.70 0.06
N TYR A 263 30.63 -7.90 0.50
CA TYR A 263 30.52 -7.04 1.69
C TYR A 263 30.96 -5.59 1.38
N GLN A 264 30.62 -4.62 2.24
CA GLN A 264 30.94 -3.19 2.04
C GLN A 264 30.41 -2.59 0.71
N HIS A 265 29.31 -3.13 0.20
CA HIS A 265 28.50 -2.51 -0.85
C HIS A 265 27.59 -1.42 -0.24
N ALA A 266 26.80 -0.73 -1.07
CA ALA A 266 25.64 0.04 -0.62
C ALA A 266 24.37 -0.56 -1.24
N ALA A 267 23.20 -0.39 -0.60
CA ALA A 267 21.92 -0.76 -1.16
C ALA A 267 20.81 0.22 -0.76
N VAL A 268 19.85 0.46 -1.66
CA VAL A 268 18.71 1.36 -1.42
C VAL A 268 17.49 0.97 -2.27
N PHE A 269 16.28 1.14 -1.74
CA PHE A 269 15.04 0.95 -2.49
C PHE A 269 14.67 2.15 -3.38
N VAL A 270 14.12 1.84 -4.56
CA VAL A 270 13.32 2.75 -5.40
C VAL A 270 12.06 1.98 -5.80
N GLY A 271 10.92 2.33 -5.22
CA GLY A 271 9.69 1.55 -5.35
C GLY A 271 9.90 0.08 -4.94
N ALA A 272 9.55 -0.86 -5.82
CA ALA A 272 9.75 -2.29 -5.61
C ALA A 272 11.17 -2.80 -5.96
N ARG A 273 12.11 -1.93 -6.35
CA ARG A 273 13.46 -2.34 -6.78
C ARG A 273 14.50 -2.01 -5.70
N LEU A 274 15.20 -3.02 -5.19
CA LEU A 274 16.37 -2.83 -4.33
C LEU A 274 17.62 -2.76 -5.20
N HIS A 275 18.23 -1.58 -5.29
CA HIS A 275 19.47 -1.36 -6.05
C HIS A 275 20.68 -1.59 -5.15
N VAL A 276 21.55 -2.53 -5.53
CA VAL A 276 22.77 -2.94 -4.82
C VAL A 276 23.99 -2.55 -5.67
N THR A 277 24.93 -1.81 -5.09
CA THR A 277 26.07 -1.24 -5.82
C THR A 277 27.42 -1.51 -5.17
N GLY A 278 28.40 -1.86 -5.99
CA GLY A 278 29.79 -2.13 -5.61
C GLY A 278 29.95 -3.25 -4.60
N GLY A 279 30.93 -3.06 -3.71
CA GLY A 279 31.35 -4.02 -2.69
C GLY A 279 32.66 -4.71 -3.01
N VAL A 280 33.09 -5.59 -2.10
CA VAL A 280 34.34 -6.35 -2.18
C VAL A 280 34.12 -7.85 -1.98
N LEU A 281 34.96 -8.62 -2.67
CA LEU A 281 35.14 -10.07 -2.53
C LEU A 281 36.12 -10.40 -1.39
N ARG A 282 36.34 -11.71 -1.14
CA ARG A 282 37.26 -12.21 -0.12
C ARG A 282 38.67 -11.63 -0.37
N GLY A 283 39.28 -11.08 0.68
CA GLY A 283 40.58 -10.40 0.59
C GLY A 283 40.50 -8.93 0.15
N GLY A 284 39.32 -8.31 0.10
CA GLY A 284 39.17 -6.87 -0.14
C GLY A 284 39.28 -6.41 -1.60
N ARG A 285 39.31 -7.36 -2.56
CA ARG A 285 39.26 -7.04 -3.99
C ARG A 285 37.89 -6.46 -4.34
N ALA A 286 37.86 -5.30 -5.00
CA ALA A 286 36.60 -4.72 -5.50
C ALA A 286 35.87 -5.69 -6.44
N ILE A 287 34.55 -5.53 -6.56
CA ILE A 287 33.75 -6.21 -7.58
C ILE A 287 33.85 -5.39 -8.88
N GLU A 288 33.94 -6.08 -10.01
CA GLU A 288 34.40 -5.52 -11.29
C GLU A 288 33.44 -5.92 -12.42
N GLY A 289 33.31 -5.05 -13.43
CA GLY A 289 32.37 -5.23 -14.54
C GLY A 289 30.91 -5.27 -14.06
N GLU A 290 30.04 -5.89 -14.86
CA GLU A 290 28.59 -6.00 -14.63
C GLU A 290 28.18 -6.38 -13.20
N GLY A 291 28.96 -7.25 -12.53
CA GLY A 291 28.72 -7.63 -11.14
C GLY A 291 28.77 -6.47 -10.13
N ALA A 292 29.33 -5.31 -10.49
CA ALA A 292 29.33 -4.11 -9.66
C ALA A 292 27.92 -3.50 -9.49
N ILE A 293 26.94 -3.90 -10.30
CA ILE A 293 25.55 -3.45 -10.21
C ILE A 293 24.63 -4.68 -10.14
N ALA A 294 23.73 -4.71 -9.16
CA ALA A 294 22.66 -5.70 -9.10
C ALA A 294 21.36 -5.03 -8.62
N VAL A 295 20.23 -5.47 -9.14
CA VAL A 295 18.91 -4.99 -8.71
C VAL A 295 18.02 -6.19 -8.43
N LEU A 296 17.45 -6.27 -7.23
CA LEU A 296 16.37 -7.21 -6.94
C LEU A 296 15.05 -6.49 -7.22
N ASP A 297 14.34 -6.94 -8.25
CA ASP A 297 12.94 -6.58 -8.42
C ASP A 297 12.09 -7.45 -7.49
N THR A 298 11.61 -6.84 -6.41
CA THR A 298 10.84 -7.54 -5.36
C THR A 298 9.37 -7.75 -5.73
N ALA A 299 8.90 -7.22 -6.87
CA ALA A 299 7.57 -7.50 -7.41
C ALA A 299 7.62 -8.65 -8.43
N ALA A 300 8.64 -8.68 -9.29
CA ALA A 300 8.88 -9.75 -10.26
C ALA A 300 9.64 -10.96 -9.66
N GLY A 301 10.23 -10.83 -8.47
CA GLY A 301 10.93 -11.92 -7.77
C GLY A 301 12.29 -12.30 -8.37
N VAL A 302 12.93 -11.39 -9.11
CA VAL A 302 14.14 -11.68 -9.90
C VAL A 302 15.28 -10.70 -9.63
N TRP A 303 16.50 -11.23 -9.65
CA TRP A 303 17.73 -10.45 -9.66
C TRP A 303 18.14 -10.08 -11.09
N LEU A 304 18.66 -8.86 -11.24
CA LEU A 304 18.91 -8.20 -12.51
C LEU A 304 20.30 -7.54 -12.51
N ASP A 305 21.02 -7.66 -13.62
CA ASP A 305 22.18 -6.81 -13.96
C ASP A 305 21.83 -5.92 -15.19
N ARG A 306 22.81 -5.29 -15.87
CA ARG A 306 22.50 -4.46 -17.05
C ARG A 306 22.09 -5.27 -18.29
N ASN A 307 22.35 -6.57 -18.31
CA ASN A 307 21.97 -7.50 -19.38
C ASN A 307 20.58 -8.12 -19.16
N GLY A 308 19.93 -7.83 -18.01
CA GLY A 308 18.63 -8.38 -17.64
C GLY A 308 18.74 -9.41 -16.51
N ILE A 309 17.97 -10.50 -16.61
CA ILE A 309 17.82 -11.48 -15.52
C ILE A 309 19.13 -12.26 -15.28
N VAL A 310 19.59 -12.23 -14.03
CA VAL A 310 20.76 -12.99 -13.57
C VAL A 310 20.44 -14.49 -13.61
N THR A 311 20.99 -15.18 -14.60
CA THR A 311 20.88 -16.65 -14.72
C THR A 311 22.16 -17.33 -14.22
N SER A 312 22.04 -18.53 -13.64
CA SER A 312 23.14 -19.24 -12.98
C SER A 312 24.19 -19.86 -13.93
N ARG A 313 24.37 -19.31 -15.13
CA ARG A 313 25.34 -19.77 -16.13
C ARG A 313 26.21 -18.61 -16.56
N THR A 314 27.52 -18.82 -16.45
CA THR A 314 28.60 -17.90 -16.87
C THR A 314 28.25 -17.12 -18.15
N LEU A 315 28.00 -15.82 -18.00
CA LEU A 315 27.88 -14.90 -19.11
C LEU A 315 29.14 -14.97 -19.97
N LYS A 316 28.97 -15.08 -21.28
CA LYS A 316 30.01 -14.63 -22.21
C LYS A 316 30.03 -13.11 -22.11
N SER A 317 31.20 -12.52 -21.84
CA SER A 317 31.36 -11.07 -21.89
C SER A 317 31.03 -10.55 -23.29
N SER A 318 30.03 -9.67 -23.38
CA SER A 318 30.03 -8.62 -24.40
C SER A 318 31.33 -7.83 -24.25
N ASN A 319 31.99 -7.51 -25.37
CA ASN A 319 33.25 -6.73 -25.36
C ASN A 319 33.00 -5.21 -25.30
N GLU A 320 31.84 -4.80 -24.77
CA GLU A 320 31.46 -3.39 -24.64
C GLU A 320 31.81 -2.93 -23.21
N HIS A 321 32.64 -1.88 -23.13
CA HIS A 321 33.26 -1.44 -21.88
C HIS A 321 32.30 -0.49 -21.14
N ASP A 322 31.53 -1.01 -20.18
CA ASP A 322 30.63 -0.16 -19.40
C ASP A 322 31.37 0.70 -18.37
N ALA A 323 31.51 1.99 -18.66
CA ALA A 323 32.07 2.98 -17.76
C ALA A 323 31.28 3.14 -16.44
N SER A 324 29.97 2.84 -16.41
CA SER A 324 29.18 2.86 -15.17
C SER A 324 29.63 1.75 -14.20
N SER A 325 30.03 0.58 -14.71
CA SER A 325 30.57 -0.51 -13.90
C SER A 325 31.91 -0.16 -13.26
N ASP A 326 32.78 0.57 -13.98
CA ASP A 326 34.04 1.11 -13.43
C ASP A 326 33.80 2.19 -12.39
N LEU A 327 32.81 3.07 -12.59
CA LEU A 327 32.37 4.01 -11.55
C LEU A 327 31.95 3.27 -10.27
N LEU A 328 31.25 2.14 -10.38
CA LEU A 328 30.81 1.33 -9.24
C LEU A 328 31.78 0.24 -8.76
N ARG A 329 32.98 0.15 -9.35
CA ARG A 329 34.13 -0.58 -8.79
C ARG A 329 34.66 0.16 -7.55
N ARG A 330 33.88 0.12 -6.47
CA ARG A 330 34.12 0.79 -5.18
C ARG A 330 33.49 0.02 -4.00
N CYS A 331 33.87 0.37 -2.77
CA CYS A 331 33.23 -0.13 -1.55
C CYS A 331 33.22 0.94 -0.45
N ARG A 332 32.43 0.74 0.62
CA ARG A 332 32.26 1.69 1.75
C ARG A 332 31.79 3.09 1.34
N HIS A 333 31.22 3.23 0.15
CA HIS A 333 30.35 4.34 -0.23
C HIS A 333 29.03 4.25 0.51
N ALA A 334 28.26 5.34 0.52
CA ALA A 334 26.87 5.32 0.96
C ALA A 334 25.93 5.65 -0.22
N ALA A 335 24.69 5.16 -0.15
CA ALA A 335 23.66 5.39 -1.16
C ALA A 335 22.35 5.85 -0.53
N ALA A 336 21.60 6.68 -1.24
CA ALA A 336 20.27 7.16 -0.84
C ALA A 336 19.41 7.42 -2.09
N SER A 337 18.07 7.43 -1.95
CA SER A 337 17.15 7.68 -3.05
C SER A 337 16.20 8.85 -2.76
N VAL A 338 15.83 9.59 -3.82
CA VAL A 338 14.80 10.64 -3.78
C VAL A 338 14.01 10.54 -5.09
N GLY A 339 12.72 10.20 -4.98
CA GLY A 339 11.89 9.88 -6.16
C GLY A 339 12.46 8.70 -6.95
N SER A 340 12.61 8.86 -8.27
CA SER A 340 13.25 7.89 -9.17
C SER A 340 14.78 7.87 -9.10
N GLN A 341 15.41 8.84 -8.41
CA GLN A 341 16.85 9.10 -8.50
C GLN A 341 17.62 8.45 -7.34
N ILE A 342 18.74 7.83 -7.68
CA ILE A 342 19.64 7.13 -6.77
C ILE A 342 20.95 7.91 -6.71
N TYR A 343 21.38 8.28 -5.52
CA TYR A 343 22.60 9.02 -5.26
C TYR A 343 23.62 8.16 -4.52
N ILE A 344 24.88 8.27 -4.89
CA ILE A 344 26.01 7.59 -4.23
C ILE A 344 27.12 8.60 -3.96
N TYR A 345 27.68 8.60 -2.75
CA TYR A 345 28.83 9.46 -2.41
C TYR A 345 30.08 8.66 -2.00
N GLY A 346 31.24 9.08 -2.51
CA GLY A 346 32.57 8.69 -2.06
C GLY A 346 32.83 7.17 -1.99
N GLY A 347 33.56 6.74 -0.97
CA GLY A 347 33.96 5.35 -0.75
C GLY A 347 35.46 5.09 -0.96
N LEU A 348 35.80 3.84 -1.32
CA LEU A 348 37.15 3.34 -1.60
C LEU A 348 37.20 2.60 -2.93
N ARG A 349 38.17 2.93 -3.79
CA ARG A 349 38.56 2.14 -4.98
C ARG A 349 40.00 1.68 -4.80
N GLY A 350 40.17 0.46 -4.29
CA GLY A 350 41.48 0.00 -3.79
C GLY A 350 41.92 0.87 -2.60
N ASP A 351 43.15 1.36 -2.62
CA ASP A 351 43.71 2.26 -1.61
C ASP A 351 43.43 3.75 -1.88
N ILE A 352 42.52 4.07 -2.80
CA ILE A 352 42.10 5.45 -3.12
C ILE A 352 40.76 5.75 -2.44
N LEU A 353 40.74 6.76 -1.56
CA LEU A 353 39.50 7.38 -1.08
C LEU A 353 38.86 8.22 -2.18
N LEU A 354 37.53 8.21 -2.22
CA LEU A 354 36.74 8.96 -3.19
C LEU A 354 35.92 10.07 -2.50
N ASP A 355 35.74 11.18 -3.19
CA ASP A 355 34.90 12.34 -2.86
C ASP A 355 33.85 12.64 -3.95
N ASP A 356 33.78 11.79 -4.97
CA ASP A 356 32.87 11.91 -6.10
C ASP A 356 31.43 11.62 -5.69
N PHE A 357 30.51 12.20 -6.47
CA PHE A 357 29.08 12.09 -6.24
C PHE A 357 28.44 11.58 -7.53
N LEU A 358 27.84 10.40 -7.47
CA LEU A 358 27.19 9.76 -8.60
C LEU A 358 25.67 9.85 -8.50
N ILE A 359 25.02 9.87 -9.66
CA ILE A 359 23.58 9.73 -9.82
C ILE A 359 23.26 8.63 -10.84
N ALA A 360 22.22 7.85 -10.55
CA ALA A 360 21.48 7.06 -11.54
C ALA A 360 20.01 7.42 -11.47
N GLU A 361 19.31 7.23 -12.59
CA GLU A 361 17.86 7.36 -12.65
C GLU A 361 17.26 5.97 -12.89
N ASN A 362 16.40 5.53 -11.98
CA ASN A 362 15.56 4.36 -12.21
C ASN A 362 14.40 4.80 -13.12
N ALA A 363 14.69 4.88 -14.41
CA ALA A 363 13.81 5.48 -15.40
C ALA A 363 12.44 4.79 -15.47
N PRO A 364 11.32 5.54 -15.38
CA PRO A 364 10.06 5.07 -15.93
C PRO A 364 10.19 4.96 -17.46
N PHE A 365 9.34 4.13 -18.06
CA PHE A 365 9.48 3.67 -19.45
C PHE A 365 9.55 4.84 -20.47
N GLN A 366 10.70 5.01 -21.13
CA GLN A 366 10.87 5.88 -22.30
C GLN A 366 11.37 5.07 -23.50
N SER A 367 10.76 5.28 -24.65
CA SER A 367 11.19 4.67 -25.93
C SER A 367 11.92 5.70 -26.79
N GLU A 368 13.24 5.60 -26.91
CA GLU A 368 14.02 6.48 -27.79
C GLU A 368 13.70 6.20 -29.27
N ILE A 369 13.08 7.17 -29.95
CA ILE A 369 13.03 7.24 -31.42
C ILE A 369 13.37 8.66 -31.87
N THR A 370 14.67 8.90 -32.13
CA THR A 370 15.25 10.09 -32.78
C THR A 370 15.14 11.41 -31.97
N SER A 371 16.05 12.39 -32.10
CA SER A 371 16.94 12.68 -33.24
C SER A 371 18.28 13.32 -32.85
N SER A 372 19.39 12.74 -33.33
CA SER A 372 20.71 13.37 -33.32
C SER A 372 21.07 13.95 -34.69
N MET A 373 20.37 15.00 -35.14
CA MET A 373 20.72 15.83 -36.31
C MET A 373 19.84 17.09 -36.35
N TYR A 374 20.41 18.26 -36.02
CA TYR A 374 20.43 19.49 -36.83
C TYR A 374 21.08 20.65 -36.05
N SER A 375 21.73 21.58 -36.77
CA SER A 375 22.39 22.80 -36.25
C SER A 375 23.75 22.62 -35.56
N ALA A 376 24.76 22.18 -36.33
CA ALA A 376 26.15 22.55 -36.04
C ALA A 376 26.43 23.95 -36.61
N ASP A 377 26.94 24.88 -35.79
CA ASP A 377 27.35 26.20 -36.26
C ASP A 377 28.80 26.21 -36.80
N ARG A 378 29.15 27.21 -37.59
CA ARG A 378 30.32 27.21 -38.49
C ARG A 378 31.62 27.65 -37.81
N VAL A 379 32.72 26.97 -38.13
CA VAL A 379 33.98 27.58 -38.64
C VAL A 379 34.85 26.50 -39.34
N PRO A 380 35.61 26.80 -40.42
CA PRO A 380 35.98 25.78 -41.41
C PRO A 380 37.45 25.32 -41.39
N ARG A 381 37.73 24.13 -41.96
CA ARG A 381 39.04 23.77 -42.56
C ARG A 381 38.98 22.55 -43.51
N GLY A 382 39.72 22.62 -44.62
CA GLY A 382 40.57 21.52 -45.10
C GLY A 382 39.95 20.30 -45.82
N GLU A 383 39.36 20.52 -46.99
CA GLU A 383 39.63 19.81 -48.26
C GLU A 383 39.76 18.27 -48.43
N THR A 384 39.44 17.86 -49.68
CA THR A 384 39.92 16.69 -50.46
C THR A 384 39.43 15.25 -50.18
N GLN A 385 38.52 14.81 -51.07
CA GLN A 385 38.56 13.53 -51.84
C GLN A 385 38.25 12.20 -51.09
N ASN A 386 37.70 11.13 -51.72
CA ASN A 386 37.48 10.87 -53.16
C ASN A 386 36.29 9.92 -53.47
N ARG A 387 35.58 10.20 -54.58
CA ARG A 387 34.96 9.28 -55.59
C ARG A 387 34.17 7.99 -55.21
N ASN A 388 32.92 7.96 -55.73
CA ASN A 388 32.29 6.91 -56.59
C ASN A 388 32.00 5.49 -56.00
N HIS A 389 31.00 4.71 -56.46
CA HIS A 389 30.10 4.80 -57.64
C HIS A 389 28.74 4.09 -57.43
N ASN A 390 27.82 4.21 -58.40
CA ASN A 390 26.48 3.57 -58.45
C ASN A 390 26.53 2.14 -59.05
N TYR A 391 25.51 1.28 -58.82
CA TYR A 391 24.38 1.11 -59.79
C TYR A 391 23.37 -0.06 -59.55
N TYR A 392 22.13 0.19 -60.00
CA TYR A 392 21.11 -0.69 -60.64
C TYR A 392 20.20 -1.70 -59.87
N SER A 393 18.97 -1.22 -59.60
CA SER A 393 17.63 -1.66 -60.10
C SER A 393 16.86 -2.92 -59.65
N ASP A 394 15.59 -2.63 -59.31
CA ASP A 394 14.30 -3.29 -59.64
C ASP A 394 13.70 -4.48 -58.85
N SER A 395 12.73 -4.13 -57.97
CA SER A 395 11.26 -4.28 -58.15
C SER A 395 10.60 -5.66 -58.45
N PRO A 396 9.31 -5.86 -58.10
CA PRO A 396 8.60 -5.43 -56.87
C PRO A 396 7.58 -6.48 -56.32
N VAL A 397 7.22 -6.41 -55.03
CA VAL A 397 5.96 -6.99 -54.49
C VAL A 397 5.36 -6.02 -53.47
N GLN A 398 4.03 -5.84 -53.50
CA GLN A 398 3.30 -4.96 -52.59
C GLN A 398 2.81 -5.69 -51.33
N GLN A 399 2.87 -5.03 -50.17
CA GLN A 399 1.82 -5.12 -49.15
C GLN A 399 1.73 -3.79 -48.38
N SER A 400 0.52 -3.39 -48.01
CA SER A 400 0.20 -2.04 -47.55
C SER A 400 -0.29 -2.01 -46.09
N SER A 401 0.30 -1.14 -45.27
CA SER A 401 -0.15 -0.86 -43.90
C SER A 401 -0.15 0.65 -43.65
N ASN A 402 -1.35 1.25 -43.56
CA ASN A 402 -1.51 2.65 -43.17
C ASN A 402 -1.53 2.77 -41.64
N ASN A 403 -0.48 3.33 -41.04
CA ASN A 403 -0.50 3.80 -39.65
C ASN A 403 -0.82 5.31 -39.63
N SER A 404 -1.92 5.72 -38.98
CA SER A 404 -2.21 7.13 -38.69
C SER A 404 -3.34 7.29 -37.67
N THR A 405 -3.06 7.13 -36.36
CA THR A 405 -3.92 7.65 -35.27
C THR A 405 -3.25 7.69 -33.88
N ASP A 406 -1.96 8.03 -33.77
CA ASP A 406 -1.23 8.04 -32.48
C ASP A 406 -0.33 9.28 -32.30
N LYS A 407 -0.95 10.46 -32.16
CA LYS A 407 -0.26 11.71 -31.77
C LYS A 407 -0.94 12.44 -30.62
N LYS A 408 -2.28 12.56 -30.65
CA LYS A 408 -3.04 13.20 -29.56
C LYS A 408 -2.87 12.48 -28.20
N SER A 409 -2.71 11.17 -28.26
CA SER A 409 -2.37 10.28 -27.12
C SER A 409 -1.07 10.67 -26.42
N ILE A 410 -0.08 11.21 -27.16
CA ILE A 410 1.23 11.62 -26.63
C ILE A 410 1.15 13.03 -26.06
N ASP A 411 0.49 13.96 -26.77
CA ASP A 411 0.33 15.35 -26.31
C ASP A 411 -0.40 15.40 -24.93
N MET A 412 -1.44 14.58 -24.74
CA MET A 412 -2.18 14.49 -23.47
C MET A 412 -1.35 13.93 -22.29
N LEU A 413 -0.34 13.09 -22.53
CA LEU A 413 0.52 12.56 -21.47
C LEU A 413 1.51 13.62 -20.96
N ILE A 414 1.98 14.49 -21.85
CA ILE A 414 2.80 15.65 -21.48
C ILE A 414 1.95 16.64 -20.67
N GLU A 415 0.73 16.92 -21.14
CA GLU A 415 -0.23 17.82 -20.48
C GLU A 415 -0.58 17.34 -19.06
N ALA A 416 -0.80 16.02 -18.86
CA ALA A 416 -1.04 15.42 -17.56
C ALA A 416 0.16 15.56 -16.59
N SER A 417 1.39 15.34 -17.06
CA SER A 417 2.60 15.49 -16.23
C SER A 417 2.86 16.95 -15.82
N THR A 418 2.56 17.91 -16.71
CA THR A 418 2.57 19.34 -16.31
C THR A 418 1.47 19.71 -15.33
N ALA A 419 0.26 19.14 -15.46
CA ALA A 419 -0.84 19.38 -14.54
C ALA A 419 -0.55 18.88 -13.11
N GLU A 420 0.18 17.76 -12.96
CA GLU A 420 0.63 17.25 -11.67
C GLU A 420 1.60 18.23 -10.98
N ALA A 421 2.57 18.77 -11.72
CA ALA A 421 3.49 19.80 -11.22
C ALA A 421 2.78 21.12 -10.86
N GLU A 422 1.81 21.55 -11.66
CA GLU A 422 1.01 22.75 -11.37
C GLU A 422 0.08 22.57 -10.16
N ALA A 423 -0.47 21.37 -9.95
CA ALA A 423 -1.30 21.06 -8.79
C ALA A 423 -0.53 21.22 -7.46
N VAL A 424 0.72 20.72 -7.41
CA VAL A 424 1.62 20.93 -6.26
C VAL A 424 1.87 22.43 -6.02
N SER A 425 2.08 23.20 -7.10
CA SER A 425 2.27 24.66 -7.01
C SER A 425 1.01 25.43 -6.58
N ALA A 426 -0.18 24.97 -6.99
CA ALA A 426 -1.46 25.56 -6.60
C ALA A 426 -1.79 25.33 -5.12
N VAL A 427 -1.58 24.11 -4.62
CA VAL A 427 -1.71 23.78 -3.19
C VAL A 427 -0.76 24.65 -2.34
N TRP A 428 0.46 24.90 -2.82
CA TRP A 428 1.42 25.76 -2.15
C TRP A 428 0.97 27.24 -2.05
N ARG A 429 0.26 27.78 -3.06
CA ARG A 429 -0.31 29.14 -3.00
C ARG A 429 -1.45 29.22 -1.99
N ALA A 430 -2.40 28.29 -2.04
CA ALA A 430 -3.53 28.24 -1.12
C ALA A 430 -3.08 28.12 0.36
N ALA A 431 -2.06 27.30 0.63
CA ALA A 431 -1.45 27.18 1.96
C ALA A 431 -0.77 28.48 2.43
N LYS A 432 -0.30 29.32 1.51
CA LYS A 432 0.35 30.61 1.81
C LYS A 432 -0.66 31.72 2.09
N GLU A 433 -1.77 31.75 1.35
CA GLU A 433 -2.89 32.68 1.57
C GLU A 433 -3.61 32.39 2.90
N ALA A 434 -3.90 31.12 3.19
CA ALA A 434 -4.45 30.69 4.48
C ALA A 434 -3.53 31.03 5.67
N SER A 435 -2.21 31.08 5.46
CA SER A 435 -1.23 31.47 6.50
C SER A 435 -1.11 32.99 6.67
N ALA A 436 -1.59 33.82 5.74
CA ALA A 436 -1.52 35.28 5.81
C ALA A 436 -2.73 35.90 6.51
N ALA A 437 -3.87 35.20 6.55
CA ALA A 437 -5.14 35.70 7.11
C ALA A 437 -5.30 35.47 8.63
N SER A 438 -4.21 35.22 9.38
CA SER A 438 -4.27 34.78 10.79
C SER A 438 -3.40 35.59 11.75
N SER A 439 -3.02 36.82 11.40
CA SER A 439 -2.13 37.65 12.21
C SER A 439 -2.46 39.15 12.15
N GLU A 440 -3.66 39.55 12.56
CA GLU A 440 -3.94 40.93 13.01
C GLU A 440 -5.07 40.95 14.06
N ASP A 441 -5.13 42.03 14.83
CA ASP A 441 -6.02 42.35 15.95
C ASP A 441 -6.14 41.36 17.14
N SER A 442 -5.47 41.75 18.22
CA SER A 442 -5.90 41.51 19.60
C SER A 442 -5.66 42.77 20.44
N LEU A 443 -6.70 43.34 21.07
CA LEU A 443 -6.67 44.06 22.37
C LEU A 443 -7.96 44.87 22.64
N SER A 444 -8.71 44.52 23.70
CA SER A 444 -9.19 45.43 24.76
C SER A 444 -10.16 44.72 25.73
N GLU A 445 -10.48 45.37 26.84
CA GLU A 445 -11.04 44.74 28.06
C GLU A 445 -12.58 44.86 28.18
N GLY A 446 -13.20 44.00 29.01
CA GLY A 446 -14.61 44.15 29.38
C GLY A 446 -15.06 43.14 30.45
N ILE A 447 -15.34 43.61 31.67
CA ILE A 447 -15.82 42.79 32.80
C ILE A 447 -17.36 42.70 32.76
N GLY A 448 -17.91 41.50 32.97
CA GLY A 448 -19.35 41.26 33.12
C GLY A 448 -19.62 39.92 33.82
N SER A 449 -20.74 39.78 34.52
CA SER A 449 -20.99 38.70 35.49
C SER A 449 -22.39 38.08 35.41
N GLU A 450 -22.52 36.97 36.12
CA GLU A 450 -23.75 36.27 36.53
C GLU A 450 -24.45 35.33 35.51
N SER A 451 -24.88 34.19 36.06
CA SER A 451 -25.96 33.34 35.54
C SER A 451 -27.19 33.58 36.43
N PRO A 452 -28.41 33.33 35.94
CA PRO A 452 -29.06 32.12 36.45
C PRO A 452 -30.04 31.40 35.49
N LEU A 453 -30.13 30.07 35.72
CA LEU A 453 -31.34 29.23 35.76
C LEU A 453 -32.46 29.38 34.70
N SER A 454 -32.62 28.30 33.92
CA SER A 454 -33.87 27.57 33.58
C SER A 454 -35.19 28.31 33.31
N GLU A 455 -35.81 27.99 32.16
CA GLU A 455 -37.24 27.60 32.14
C GLU A 455 -37.58 26.66 30.97
N THR A 456 -38.86 26.28 30.81
CA THR A 456 -39.34 25.11 30.05
C THR A 456 -39.75 25.36 28.59
N SER A 457 -39.94 24.27 27.83
CA SER A 457 -40.41 24.21 26.43
C SER A 457 -41.78 24.88 26.19
N PRO A 458 -42.11 25.18 24.91
CA PRO A 458 -42.96 24.24 24.19
C PRO A 458 -42.57 23.98 22.71
N MET A 459 -43.26 23.02 22.10
CA MET A 459 -43.23 22.71 20.65
C MET A 459 -44.01 23.76 19.83
N PRO A 460 -43.66 24.00 18.56
CA PRO A 460 -44.59 24.47 17.53
C PRO A 460 -45.32 23.29 16.84
N GLU A 461 -46.48 23.57 16.23
CA GLU A 461 -47.38 22.59 15.60
C GLU A 461 -47.07 22.36 14.11
N ASP A 462 -47.68 21.32 13.52
CA ASP A 462 -47.55 20.98 12.10
C ASP A 462 -48.10 22.06 11.17
N PHE A 463 -47.39 22.29 10.04
CA PHE A 463 -47.95 22.94 8.86
C PHE A 463 -47.88 21.95 7.67
N ASP A 464 -49.06 21.54 7.22
CA ASP A 464 -49.26 20.71 6.02
C ASP A 464 -49.19 21.60 4.76
N ASP A 465 -48.32 21.26 3.82
CA ASP A 465 -48.33 21.83 2.46
C ASP A 465 -48.04 20.73 1.42
N GLY A 466 -48.77 20.79 0.31
CA GLY A 466 -49.01 19.67 -0.61
C GLY A 466 -47.87 19.38 -1.58
N GLY A 467 -46.74 18.89 -1.08
CA GLY A 467 -45.64 18.35 -1.89
C GLY A 467 -45.81 16.86 -2.23
N SER A 468 -45.40 16.45 -3.43
CA SER A 468 -45.46 15.06 -3.93
C SER A 468 -45.00 13.99 -2.92
N LEU A 469 -45.85 12.99 -2.66
CA LEU A 469 -45.59 11.83 -1.79
C LEU A 469 -44.53 10.86 -2.37
N GLU A 470 -43.29 11.32 -2.48
CA GLU A 470 -42.13 10.42 -2.53
C GLU A 470 -41.77 9.99 -1.10
N PRO A 471 -41.49 8.71 -0.83
CA PRO A 471 -41.20 8.25 0.53
C PRO A 471 -39.82 8.72 0.99
N ASP A 472 -39.76 9.43 2.13
CA ASP A 472 -38.46 9.75 2.75
C ASP A 472 -37.78 8.50 3.33
N VAL A 473 -36.46 8.47 3.23
CA VAL A 473 -35.59 7.47 3.85
C VAL A 473 -35.72 7.53 5.38
N LYS A 474 -36.17 6.44 6.00
CA LYS A 474 -36.44 6.37 7.45
C LYS A 474 -35.72 5.19 8.09
N LEU A 475 -34.73 5.46 8.93
CA LEU A 475 -34.01 4.43 9.67
C LEU A 475 -34.86 3.92 10.85
N HIS A 476 -35.14 2.62 10.86
CA HIS A 476 -36.01 1.98 11.85
C HIS A 476 -35.49 2.17 13.29
N SER A 477 -36.41 2.38 14.25
CA SER A 477 -36.09 2.75 15.64
C SER A 477 -35.45 1.63 16.46
N ARG A 478 -35.43 0.40 15.95
CA ARG A 478 -34.83 -0.77 16.61
C ARG A 478 -34.01 -1.58 15.59
N ALA A 479 -32.75 -1.86 15.92
CA ALA A 479 -31.98 -2.90 15.27
C ALA A 479 -32.57 -4.29 15.60
N VAL A 480 -32.45 -5.26 14.70
CA VAL A 480 -32.89 -6.65 14.97
C VAL A 480 -31.67 -7.53 15.22
N VAL A 481 -31.62 -8.06 16.44
CA VAL A 481 -30.58 -8.93 16.99
C VAL A 481 -31.21 -10.27 17.36
N VAL A 482 -30.50 -11.37 17.13
CA VAL A 482 -30.91 -12.72 17.55
C VAL A 482 -29.85 -13.31 18.48
N ALA A 483 -30.25 -13.66 19.70
CA ALA A 483 -29.40 -14.36 20.66
C ALA A 483 -29.54 -15.89 20.45
N LYS A 484 -28.42 -16.59 20.32
CA LYS A 484 -28.39 -18.02 20.01
C LYS A 484 -28.36 -18.87 21.29
N GLU A 485 -29.52 -19.03 21.92
CA GLU A 485 -29.70 -20.03 22.98
C GLU A 485 -29.72 -21.47 22.42
N ALA A 486 -29.77 -22.46 23.32
CA ALA A 486 -29.33 -23.83 23.07
C ALA A 486 -30.16 -24.62 22.03
N VAL A 487 -29.50 -25.60 21.43
CA VAL A 487 -30.08 -26.54 20.45
C VAL A 487 -31.21 -27.36 21.08
N GLY A 488 -32.37 -27.40 20.42
CA GLY A 488 -33.48 -28.29 20.74
C GLY A 488 -34.34 -28.62 19.51
N ASP A 489 -34.60 -29.90 19.28
CA ASP A 489 -35.37 -30.40 18.14
C ASP A 489 -36.87 -30.08 18.26
N LEU A 490 -37.29 -28.91 17.74
CA LEU A 490 -38.71 -28.65 17.40
C LEU A 490 -38.97 -27.44 16.47
N GLY A 491 -37.97 -26.62 16.16
CA GLY A 491 -38.12 -25.37 15.37
C GLY A 491 -38.55 -25.51 13.89
N CYS A 492 -38.98 -26.69 13.45
CA CYS A 492 -39.45 -26.93 12.08
C CYS A 492 -40.96 -26.75 11.87
N LEU A 493 -41.74 -26.48 12.93
CA LEU A 493 -43.14 -26.05 12.83
C LEU A 493 -43.26 -24.54 13.12
N VAL A 494 -44.28 -23.90 12.54
CA VAL A 494 -44.57 -22.46 12.62
C VAL A 494 -43.61 -21.56 11.81
N ARG A 495 -43.48 -21.83 10.51
CA ARG A 495 -43.44 -20.74 9.50
C ARG A 495 -44.87 -20.49 9.02
N GLN A 496 -45.59 -19.60 9.71
CA GLN A 496 -46.92 -19.16 9.30
C GLN A 496 -46.76 -18.03 8.27
N LEU A 497 -47.45 -18.16 7.14
CA LEU A 497 -47.31 -17.26 5.98
C LEU A 497 -47.80 -15.83 6.32
N SER A 498 -47.03 -14.81 5.94
CA SER A 498 -47.49 -13.41 5.97
C SER A 498 -48.14 -13.03 4.64
N LEU A 499 -49.05 -12.03 4.67
CA LEU A 499 -49.83 -11.64 3.48
C LEU A 499 -48.97 -11.00 2.37
N ASP A 500 -47.75 -10.54 2.70
CA ASP A 500 -46.84 -9.85 1.78
C ASP A 500 -46.53 -10.67 0.52
N GLN A 501 -46.59 -12.00 0.61
CA GLN A 501 -46.30 -12.89 -0.51
C GLN A 501 -47.30 -12.74 -1.66
N PHE A 502 -48.57 -12.42 -1.38
CA PHE A 502 -49.62 -12.26 -2.41
C PHE A 502 -49.62 -10.88 -3.11
N GLU A 503 -49.21 -9.81 -2.43
CA GLU A 503 -49.11 -8.48 -3.06
C GLU A 503 -47.93 -8.38 -4.04
N ASN A 504 -46.85 -9.14 -3.81
CA ASN A 504 -45.68 -9.12 -4.67
C ASN A 504 -45.88 -9.88 -6.00
N GLU A 505 -46.79 -10.87 -6.05
CA GLU A 505 -47.14 -11.57 -7.30
C GLU A 505 -48.13 -10.76 -8.15
N SER A 506 -49.17 -10.18 -7.54
CA SER A 506 -50.25 -9.49 -8.27
C SER A 506 -49.76 -8.28 -9.08
N ARG A 507 -48.81 -7.50 -8.55
CA ARG A 507 -48.25 -6.32 -9.23
C ARG A 507 -47.30 -6.66 -10.40
N ARG A 508 -46.94 -7.93 -10.62
CA ARG A 508 -46.17 -8.37 -11.80
C ARG A 508 -47.06 -8.75 -13.00
N MET A 509 -48.40 -8.74 -12.86
CA MET A 509 -49.33 -9.06 -13.96
C MET A 509 -50.28 -7.90 -14.30
N HIS A 510 -49.80 -6.93 -15.09
CA HIS A 510 -50.69 -6.12 -15.93
C HIS A 510 -49.99 -5.64 -17.21
N PRO A 511 -50.51 -5.96 -18.41
CA PRO A 511 -49.92 -5.52 -19.67
C PRO A 511 -50.43 -4.13 -20.07
N SER A 512 -49.51 -3.20 -20.36
CA SER A 512 -49.81 -1.94 -21.04
C SER A 512 -49.66 -2.10 -22.56
N SER A 513 -50.76 -1.91 -23.29
CA SER A 513 -50.84 -2.09 -24.75
C SER A 513 -50.74 -0.76 -25.51
N ASN A 514 -50.18 -0.81 -26.74
CA ASN A 514 -50.07 0.28 -27.75
C ASN A 514 -49.04 1.37 -27.37
N ASP A 515 -48.20 1.94 -28.24
CA ASP A 515 -47.70 1.61 -29.60
C ASP A 515 -46.45 2.52 -29.87
N GLN A 516 -45.64 2.50 -30.94
CA GLN A 516 -45.60 1.76 -32.21
C GLN A 516 -44.14 1.56 -32.71
N SER A 517 -43.99 0.93 -33.88
CA SER A 517 -42.79 0.64 -34.70
C SER A 517 -41.58 1.62 -34.70
N TYR A 518 -40.37 1.05 -34.65
CA TYR A 518 -39.40 0.97 -35.78
C TYR A 518 -38.28 -0.07 -35.45
N PRO A 519 -37.38 -0.50 -36.37
CA PRO A 519 -37.09 -1.93 -36.50
C PRO A 519 -35.62 -2.32 -36.23
N GLY A 520 -35.39 -3.63 -36.12
CA GLY A 520 -34.04 -4.20 -36.23
C GLY A 520 -33.42 -4.72 -34.93
N ARG A 521 -34.10 -5.63 -34.22
CA ARG A 521 -33.43 -6.50 -33.24
C ARG A 521 -32.35 -7.33 -33.96
N ARG A 522 -31.09 -6.86 -33.93
CA ARG A 522 -29.95 -7.75 -34.13
C ARG A 522 -29.96 -8.71 -32.95
N ALA A 523 -30.16 -10.00 -33.23
CA ALA A 523 -29.92 -11.03 -32.23
C ALA A 523 -28.43 -10.97 -31.86
N LEU A 524 -28.12 -10.49 -30.65
CA LEU A 524 -26.77 -10.59 -30.11
C LEU A 524 -26.38 -12.07 -30.13
N ASN A 525 -25.22 -12.36 -30.71
CA ASN A 525 -24.77 -13.72 -30.91
C ASN A 525 -24.74 -14.43 -29.57
N ARG A 526 -25.55 -15.49 -29.43
CA ARG A 526 -25.54 -16.38 -28.27
C ARG A 526 -24.29 -17.28 -28.33
N GLN A 527 -23.11 -16.65 -28.24
CA GLN A 527 -21.88 -17.36 -27.91
C GLN A 527 -22.13 -18.12 -26.62
N ARG A 528 -21.83 -19.42 -26.64
CA ARG A 528 -22.11 -20.30 -25.52
C ARG A 528 -21.07 -20.00 -24.44
N SER A 529 -21.49 -19.50 -23.29
CA SER A 529 -20.70 -19.70 -22.07
C SER A 529 -20.60 -21.21 -21.79
N PRO A 530 -19.53 -21.69 -21.14
CA PRO A 530 -19.49 -23.05 -20.63
C PRO A 530 -20.68 -23.29 -19.70
N GLN A 531 -21.60 -24.18 -20.12
CA GLN A 531 -22.91 -24.30 -19.48
C GLN A 531 -22.81 -24.96 -18.10
N GLY A 532 -22.76 -24.13 -17.06
CA GLY A 532 -23.00 -24.56 -15.68
C GLY A 532 -21.91 -24.27 -14.65
N LEU A 533 -20.79 -23.62 -15.00
CA LEU A 533 -19.71 -23.36 -14.01
C LEU A 533 -20.18 -22.52 -12.80
N HIS A 534 -20.90 -21.42 -13.04
CA HIS A 534 -21.55 -20.64 -11.97
C HIS A 534 -22.53 -21.51 -11.14
N LYS A 535 -23.24 -22.47 -11.77
CA LYS A 535 -24.15 -23.40 -11.07
C LYS A 535 -23.41 -24.47 -10.27
N LYS A 536 -22.25 -24.97 -10.74
CA LYS A 536 -21.31 -25.81 -9.97
C LYS A 536 -20.88 -25.08 -8.71
N ILE A 537 -20.44 -23.83 -8.85
CA ILE A 537 -19.95 -22.98 -7.75
C ILE A 537 -21.07 -22.69 -6.75
N ILE A 538 -22.24 -22.22 -7.20
CA ILE A 538 -23.41 -21.98 -6.33
C ILE A 538 -23.81 -23.27 -5.59
N SER A 539 -23.93 -24.41 -6.30
CA SER A 539 -24.28 -25.69 -5.67
C SER A 539 -23.21 -26.21 -4.69
N PHE A 540 -21.95 -25.82 -4.86
CA PHE A 540 -20.85 -26.21 -3.99
C PHE A 540 -20.69 -25.30 -2.77
N LEU A 541 -20.86 -23.98 -2.93
CA LEU A 541 -20.57 -22.96 -1.91
C LEU A 541 -21.80 -22.43 -1.18
N LEU A 542 -22.94 -22.23 -1.86
CA LEU A 542 -24.14 -21.62 -1.27
C LEU A 542 -24.88 -22.61 -0.36
N LYS A 543 -24.34 -22.83 0.84
CA LYS A 543 -24.83 -23.80 1.84
C LYS A 543 -25.06 -23.15 3.21
N PRO A 544 -25.96 -22.15 3.36
CA PRO A 544 -26.03 -21.30 4.57
C PRO A 544 -26.07 -22.07 5.91
N ARG A 545 -26.88 -23.14 5.97
CA ARG A 545 -27.06 -24.01 7.17
C ARG A 545 -25.94 -25.02 7.42
N ASN A 546 -25.27 -25.43 6.34
CA ASN A 546 -24.50 -26.67 6.28
C ASN A 546 -23.04 -26.45 5.88
N TRP A 547 -22.64 -25.20 5.61
CA TRP A 547 -21.25 -24.87 5.32
C TRP A 547 -20.37 -25.13 6.55
N ARG A 548 -19.19 -25.67 6.27
CA ARG A 548 -18.08 -25.85 7.21
C ARG A 548 -16.80 -25.58 6.42
N ALA A 549 -15.79 -25.02 7.07
CA ALA A 549 -14.47 -24.89 6.47
C ALA A 549 -13.98 -26.28 5.99
N PRO A 550 -13.52 -26.40 4.73
CA PRO A 550 -12.86 -27.62 4.25
C PRO A 550 -11.65 -27.97 5.11
N ALA A 551 -11.47 -29.27 5.39
CA ALA A 551 -10.28 -29.76 6.11
C ALA A 551 -9.04 -29.83 5.19
N ASP A 552 -9.26 -30.15 3.91
CA ASP A 552 -8.30 -29.94 2.83
C ASP A 552 -8.43 -28.49 2.36
N ARG A 553 -7.34 -27.71 2.39
CA ARG A 553 -7.36 -26.30 1.95
C ARG A 553 -7.20 -26.11 0.44
N THR A 554 -6.95 -27.15 -0.36
CA THR A 554 -6.94 -27.01 -1.82
C THR A 554 -8.26 -26.42 -2.33
N PHE A 555 -8.18 -25.57 -3.35
CA PHE A 555 -9.36 -24.94 -3.92
C PHE A 555 -10.00 -25.84 -4.99
N PHE A 556 -11.34 -25.88 -5.00
CA PHE A 556 -12.11 -26.84 -5.81
C PHE A 556 -12.31 -26.44 -7.29
N LEU A 557 -11.74 -25.30 -7.68
CA LEU A 557 -11.64 -24.83 -9.07
C LEU A 557 -10.17 -24.80 -9.46
N ASP A 558 -9.86 -25.18 -10.70
CA ASP A 558 -8.54 -24.93 -11.28
C ASP A 558 -8.41 -23.47 -11.78
N SER A 559 -7.21 -23.09 -12.22
CA SER A 559 -6.92 -21.75 -12.75
C SER A 559 -7.76 -21.41 -13.98
N TYR A 560 -8.06 -22.39 -14.85
CA TYR A 560 -8.87 -22.18 -16.05
C TYR A 560 -10.34 -21.96 -15.71
N GLU A 561 -10.92 -22.69 -14.75
CA GLU A 561 -12.26 -22.44 -14.24
C GLU A 561 -12.36 -21.05 -13.56
N VAL A 562 -11.36 -20.62 -12.79
CA VAL A 562 -11.30 -19.23 -12.29
C VAL A 562 -11.22 -18.23 -13.47
N GLY A 563 -10.48 -18.57 -14.52
CA GLY A 563 -10.37 -17.80 -15.76
C GLY A 563 -11.70 -17.53 -16.44
N GLU A 564 -12.46 -18.60 -16.71
CA GLU A 564 -13.80 -18.56 -17.32
C GLU A 564 -14.83 -17.85 -16.43
N LEU A 565 -14.76 -18.05 -15.10
CA LEU A 565 -15.63 -17.37 -14.15
C LEU A 565 -15.42 -15.85 -14.18
N CYS A 566 -14.16 -15.41 -14.08
CA CYS A 566 -13.81 -14.00 -14.13
C CYS A 566 -14.18 -13.40 -15.50
N TYR A 567 -13.89 -14.08 -16.60
CA TYR A 567 -14.29 -13.59 -17.92
C TYR A 567 -15.82 -13.41 -18.04
N ALA A 568 -16.61 -14.39 -17.61
CA ALA A 568 -18.07 -14.31 -17.66
C ALA A 568 -18.67 -13.17 -16.82
N ALA A 569 -18.13 -12.90 -15.63
CA ALA A 569 -18.57 -11.78 -14.79
C ALA A 569 -18.08 -10.41 -15.32
N GLU A 570 -16.85 -10.34 -15.82
CA GLU A 570 -16.28 -9.13 -16.42
C GLU A 570 -17.11 -8.63 -17.61
N GLN A 571 -17.60 -9.54 -18.47
CA GLN A 571 -18.51 -9.16 -19.57
C GLN A 571 -19.83 -8.53 -19.09
N ILE A 572 -20.25 -8.77 -17.85
CA ILE A 572 -21.42 -8.11 -17.24
C ILE A 572 -21.03 -6.72 -16.71
N PHE A 573 -19.95 -6.64 -15.93
CA PHE A 573 -19.46 -5.36 -15.37
C PHE A 573 -19.07 -4.34 -16.44
N MET A 574 -18.59 -4.79 -17.61
CA MET A 574 -18.34 -3.95 -18.80
C MET A 574 -19.59 -3.29 -19.39
N GLN A 575 -20.79 -3.84 -19.14
CA GLN A 575 -22.06 -3.32 -19.64
C GLN A 575 -22.84 -2.52 -18.58
N GLU A 576 -22.58 -2.77 -17.29
CA GLU A 576 -23.13 -1.97 -16.20
C GLU A 576 -22.54 -0.55 -16.15
N PRO A 577 -23.30 0.47 -15.71
CA PRO A 577 -22.79 1.83 -15.51
C PRO A 577 -21.85 1.92 -14.31
N THR A 578 -20.98 2.95 -14.26
CA THR A 578 -20.03 3.13 -13.14
C THR A 578 -20.72 3.48 -11.81
N VAL A 579 -21.91 4.12 -11.89
CA VAL A 579 -22.85 4.23 -10.76
C VAL A 579 -24.10 3.41 -11.10
N LEU A 580 -24.32 2.32 -10.38
CA LEU A 580 -25.48 1.43 -10.56
C LEU A 580 -26.78 2.16 -10.18
N GLN A 581 -27.88 1.89 -10.89
CA GLN A 581 -29.18 2.52 -10.66
C GLN A 581 -30.17 1.44 -10.17
N LEU A 582 -30.36 1.35 -8.86
CA LEU A 582 -31.00 0.24 -8.15
C LEU A 582 -32.34 0.67 -7.51
N LYS A 583 -33.11 -0.32 -7.05
CA LYS A 583 -34.47 -0.14 -6.52
C LYS A 583 -34.67 -0.82 -5.18
N ALA A 584 -35.80 -0.54 -4.54
CA ALA A 584 -36.22 -1.18 -3.30
C ALA A 584 -37.32 -2.25 -3.54
N PRO A 585 -37.30 -3.39 -2.82
CA PRO A 585 -36.46 -3.65 -1.67
C PRO A 585 -35.09 -4.25 -2.03
N ILE A 586 -34.07 -3.93 -1.24
CA ILE A 586 -32.68 -4.38 -1.44
C ILE A 586 -31.98 -4.61 -0.10
N LYS A 587 -31.11 -5.62 -0.03
CA LYS A 587 -30.18 -5.85 1.08
C LYS A 587 -28.82 -5.25 0.74
N VAL A 588 -28.27 -4.45 1.63
CA VAL A 588 -26.91 -3.91 1.52
C VAL A 588 -26.00 -4.62 2.51
N PHE A 589 -24.83 -5.07 2.02
CA PHE A 589 -23.77 -5.75 2.77
C PHE A 589 -22.49 -4.89 2.70
N GLY A 590 -21.84 -4.66 3.85
CA GLY A 590 -20.51 -4.06 3.92
C GLY A 590 -19.40 -5.11 3.77
N ASP A 591 -18.21 -4.76 4.27
CA ASP A 591 -16.99 -5.57 4.17
C ASP A 591 -17.21 -7.03 4.57
N LEU A 592 -16.69 -7.95 3.75
CA LEU A 592 -16.80 -9.41 3.95
C LEU A 592 -15.44 -10.08 4.20
N HIS A 593 -14.36 -9.55 3.62
CA HIS A 593 -12.98 -9.85 3.98
C HIS A 593 -12.69 -11.35 4.20
N GLY A 594 -13.03 -12.20 3.21
CA GLY A 594 -12.80 -13.64 3.30
C GLY A 594 -13.44 -14.37 4.50
N GLN A 595 -14.35 -13.75 5.25
CA GLN A 595 -15.11 -14.36 6.36
C GLN A 595 -16.37 -15.06 5.81
N PHE A 596 -16.17 -16.01 4.90
CA PHE A 596 -17.24 -16.74 4.20
C PHE A 596 -18.27 -17.39 5.15
N GLY A 597 -17.83 -17.85 6.33
CA GLY A 597 -18.74 -18.37 7.35
C GLY A 597 -19.77 -17.36 7.85
N ASP A 598 -19.44 -16.07 7.91
CA ASP A 598 -20.36 -15.01 8.31
C ASP A 598 -21.32 -14.62 7.18
N LEU A 599 -20.85 -14.65 5.93
CA LEU A 599 -21.73 -14.55 4.76
C LEU A 599 -22.77 -15.67 4.76
N MET A 600 -22.38 -16.92 5.05
CA MET A 600 -23.30 -18.05 5.19
C MET A 600 -24.29 -17.88 6.36
N ARG A 601 -23.85 -17.32 7.50
CA ARG A 601 -24.72 -17.04 8.65
C ARG A 601 -25.76 -15.95 8.35
N LEU A 602 -25.33 -14.84 7.73
CA LEU A 602 -26.23 -13.77 7.26
C LEU A 602 -27.27 -14.31 6.27
N PHE A 603 -26.85 -15.20 5.37
CA PHE A 603 -27.69 -15.86 4.38
C PHE A 603 -28.72 -16.84 5.00
N ASP A 604 -28.40 -17.55 6.08
CA ASP A 604 -29.37 -18.44 6.73
C ASP A 604 -30.40 -17.66 7.55
N GLU A 605 -29.93 -16.71 8.35
CA GLU A 605 -30.76 -15.93 9.28
C GLU A 605 -31.68 -14.93 8.54
N TYR A 606 -31.15 -14.25 7.53
CA TYR A 606 -31.85 -13.15 6.84
C TYR A 606 -32.20 -13.44 5.38
N GLY A 607 -32.08 -14.69 4.93
CA GLY A 607 -32.40 -15.12 3.56
C GLY A 607 -31.24 -14.94 2.58
N PHE A 608 -31.24 -15.76 1.53
CA PHE A 608 -30.09 -15.97 0.64
C PHE A 608 -30.47 -15.97 -0.85
N PRO A 609 -29.52 -15.63 -1.75
CA PRO A 609 -29.81 -15.40 -3.16
C PRO A 609 -30.00 -16.72 -3.93
N SER A 610 -31.20 -17.31 -3.80
CA SER A 610 -31.67 -18.44 -4.59
C SER A 610 -33.20 -18.42 -4.72
N THR A 611 -33.75 -19.20 -5.66
CA THR A 611 -35.20 -19.36 -5.85
C THR A 611 -35.93 -20.02 -4.67
N ALA A 612 -35.20 -20.68 -3.76
CA ALA A 612 -35.73 -21.20 -2.50
C ALA A 612 -35.47 -20.27 -1.29
N GLY A 613 -34.71 -19.19 -1.51
CA GLY A 613 -34.59 -18.04 -0.62
C GLY A 613 -35.52 -16.93 -1.07
N ASP A 614 -34.97 -15.74 -1.36
CA ASP A 614 -35.75 -14.52 -1.60
C ASP A 614 -35.34 -13.70 -2.84
N ILE A 615 -34.40 -14.18 -3.66
CA ILE A 615 -33.88 -13.47 -4.86
C ILE A 615 -34.96 -13.12 -5.90
N THR A 616 -36.14 -13.71 -5.78
CA THR A 616 -37.29 -13.44 -6.65
C THR A 616 -37.99 -12.11 -6.32
N TYR A 617 -37.75 -11.52 -5.13
CA TYR A 617 -38.42 -10.31 -4.67
C TYR A 617 -37.55 -9.31 -3.89
N ILE A 618 -36.29 -9.61 -3.57
CA ILE A 618 -35.34 -8.67 -2.96
C ILE A 618 -33.97 -8.74 -3.63
N ASP A 619 -33.41 -7.57 -3.94
CA ASP A 619 -32.08 -7.45 -4.57
C ASP A 619 -30.96 -7.48 -3.52
N TYR A 620 -29.72 -7.66 -3.96
CA TYR A 620 -28.52 -7.77 -3.13
C TYR A 620 -27.44 -6.82 -3.64
N LEU A 621 -26.98 -5.89 -2.79
CA LEU A 621 -25.84 -5.02 -3.04
C LEU A 621 -24.74 -5.31 -2.02
N PHE A 622 -23.51 -5.50 -2.49
CA PHE A 622 -22.33 -5.60 -1.65
C PHE A 622 -21.38 -4.42 -1.96
N LEU A 623 -20.82 -3.81 -0.90
CA LEU A 623 -20.16 -2.50 -0.99
C LEU A 623 -18.65 -2.54 -1.29
N GLY A 624 -18.02 -3.71 -1.27
CA GLY A 624 -16.58 -3.88 -1.49
C GLY A 624 -15.94 -4.79 -0.46
N ASP A 625 -14.61 -4.88 -0.53
CA ASP A 625 -13.72 -5.62 0.37
C ASP A 625 -14.20 -7.07 0.59
N TYR A 626 -14.24 -7.80 -0.52
CA TYR A 626 -14.60 -9.22 -0.59
C TYR A 626 -13.46 -10.13 -0.12
N VAL A 627 -12.23 -9.70 -0.39
CA VAL A 627 -11.00 -10.47 -0.24
C VAL A 627 -10.11 -9.94 0.88
N ASP A 628 -8.96 -10.59 1.09
CA ASP A 628 -8.00 -10.33 2.17
C ASP A 628 -8.56 -10.57 3.58
N ARG A 629 -7.66 -10.48 4.57
CA ARG A 629 -7.93 -10.49 6.03
C ARG A 629 -8.45 -11.82 6.59
N GLY A 630 -9.53 -12.37 6.04
CA GLY A 630 -10.08 -13.68 6.38
C GLY A 630 -9.31 -14.87 5.77
N GLN A 631 -9.96 -16.03 5.77
CA GLN A 631 -9.33 -17.34 5.46
C GLN A 631 -9.90 -18.03 4.21
N HIS A 632 -10.97 -17.45 3.64
CA HIS A 632 -11.80 -18.02 2.56
C HIS A 632 -12.16 -16.94 1.53
N SER A 633 -11.19 -16.11 1.13
CA SER A 633 -11.36 -15.05 0.12
C SER A 633 -11.79 -15.64 -1.21
N LEU A 634 -11.21 -16.80 -1.59
CA LEU A 634 -11.55 -17.52 -2.82
C LEU A 634 -13.02 -17.95 -2.83
N GLU A 635 -13.55 -18.55 -1.77
CA GLU A 635 -14.98 -18.89 -1.69
C GLU A 635 -15.87 -17.64 -1.74
N THR A 636 -15.50 -16.56 -1.03
CA THR A 636 -16.28 -15.32 -1.02
C THR A 636 -16.38 -14.74 -2.42
N ILE A 637 -15.26 -14.46 -3.09
CA ILE A 637 -15.32 -13.81 -4.41
C ILE A 637 -15.90 -14.74 -5.47
N THR A 638 -15.55 -16.03 -5.49
CA THR A 638 -16.09 -16.95 -6.51
C THR A 638 -17.58 -17.20 -6.37
N LEU A 639 -18.12 -17.27 -5.14
CA LEU A 639 -19.57 -17.33 -4.94
C LEU A 639 -20.25 -16.03 -5.40
N LEU A 640 -19.73 -14.86 -5.04
CA LEU A 640 -20.32 -13.57 -5.42
C LEU A 640 -20.30 -13.36 -6.95
N LEU A 641 -19.21 -13.72 -7.64
CA LEU A 641 -19.14 -13.70 -9.10
C LEU A 641 -20.09 -14.72 -9.74
N ALA A 642 -20.19 -15.94 -9.21
CA ALA A 642 -21.13 -16.94 -9.70
C ALA A 642 -22.60 -16.50 -9.53
N LEU A 643 -22.94 -15.86 -8.41
CA LEU A 643 -24.24 -15.25 -8.16
C LEU A 643 -24.51 -14.07 -9.11
N LYS A 644 -23.51 -13.22 -9.39
CA LYS A 644 -23.63 -12.15 -10.39
C LYS A 644 -23.92 -12.69 -11.80
N ILE A 645 -23.38 -13.86 -12.16
CA ILE A 645 -23.61 -14.49 -13.46
C ILE A 645 -24.99 -15.17 -13.55
N GLU A 646 -25.49 -15.75 -12.46
CA GLU A 646 -26.84 -16.37 -12.42
C GLU A 646 -27.96 -15.31 -12.31
N TYR A 647 -27.72 -14.23 -11.56
CA TYR A 647 -28.71 -13.20 -11.21
C TYR A 647 -28.18 -11.77 -11.48
N PRO A 648 -27.79 -11.43 -12.73
CA PRO A 648 -27.12 -10.16 -13.04
C PRO A 648 -27.94 -8.90 -12.71
N GLU A 649 -29.27 -9.00 -12.76
CA GLU A 649 -30.21 -7.90 -12.47
C GLU A 649 -30.60 -7.77 -10.99
N ASN A 650 -30.17 -8.71 -10.12
CA ASN A 650 -30.57 -8.76 -8.71
C ASN A 650 -29.39 -8.89 -7.73
N VAL A 651 -28.18 -9.13 -8.23
CA VAL A 651 -26.93 -9.18 -7.46
C VAL A 651 -25.99 -8.11 -8.00
N HIS A 652 -25.52 -7.24 -7.12
CA HIS A 652 -24.75 -6.05 -7.45
C HIS A 652 -23.51 -5.99 -6.58
N LEU A 653 -22.35 -5.83 -7.21
CA LEU A 653 -21.05 -5.71 -6.55
C LEU A 653 -20.48 -4.36 -6.97
N ILE A 654 -20.09 -3.53 -6.01
CA ILE A 654 -19.25 -2.35 -6.27
C ILE A 654 -17.82 -2.62 -5.76
N ARG A 655 -16.88 -1.73 -6.08
CA ARG A 655 -15.45 -1.91 -5.77
C ARG A 655 -15.11 -1.40 -4.37
N GLY A 656 -14.44 -2.21 -3.57
CA GLY A 656 -13.72 -1.78 -2.37
C GLY A 656 -12.25 -1.47 -2.62
N ASN A 657 -11.53 -1.00 -1.59
CA ASN A 657 -10.11 -0.69 -1.73
C ASN A 657 -9.22 -1.95 -1.73
N HIS A 658 -9.70 -3.07 -1.20
CA HIS A 658 -9.04 -4.37 -1.30
C HIS A 658 -9.24 -5.04 -2.67
N GLU A 659 -10.16 -4.56 -3.52
CA GLU A 659 -10.22 -4.93 -4.93
C GLU A 659 -9.18 -4.15 -5.79
N ALA A 660 -7.94 -4.05 -5.30
CA ALA A 660 -6.79 -3.46 -5.96
C ALA A 660 -5.52 -4.30 -5.73
N ALA A 661 -4.69 -4.47 -6.77
CA ALA A 661 -3.64 -5.48 -6.82
C ALA A 661 -2.47 -5.19 -5.86
N ASP A 662 -2.12 -3.92 -5.68
CA ASP A 662 -1.16 -3.44 -4.69
C ASP A 662 -1.60 -3.76 -3.25
N ILE A 663 -2.91 -3.70 -2.99
CA ILE A 663 -3.50 -3.95 -1.67
C ILE A 663 -3.63 -5.45 -1.40
N ASN A 664 -4.24 -6.21 -2.31
CA ASN A 664 -4.51 -7.63 -2.12
C ASN A 664 -3.31 -8.56 -2.44
N ALA A 665 -2.19 -7.98 -2.89
CA ALA A 665 -0.87 -8.59 -2.77
C ALA A 665 -0.38 -8.66 -1.31
N LEU A 666 -0.76 -7.69 -0.47
CA LEU A 666 -0.22 -7.50 0.88
C LEU A 666 -1.11 -8.11 1.98
N PHE A 667 -2.44 -7.99 1.88
CA PHE A 667 -3.33 -8.30 3.01
C PHE A 667 -3.89 -9.74 3.05
N GLY A 668 -3.57 -10.58 2.05
CA GLY A 668 -3.70 -12.04 2.13
C GLY A 668 -4.10 -12.76 0.84
N PHE A 669 -4.85 -12.14 -0.07
CA PHE A 669 -5.50 -12.82 -1.19
C PHE A 669 -4.50 -13.47 -2.17
N ARG A 670 -3.41 -12.78 -2.50
CA ARG A 670 -2.34 -13.36 -3.33
C ARG A 670 -1.72 -14.61 -2.68
N LEU A 671 -1.54 -14.60 -1.37
CA LEU A 671 -1.02 -15.75 -0.61
C LEU A 671 -2.04 -16.88 -0.57
N GLU A 672 -3.32 -16.57 -0.36
CA GLU A 672 -4.41 -17.57 -0.39
C GLU A 672 -4.50 -18.27 -1.77
N CYS A 673 -4.41 -17.52 -2.87
CA CYS A 673 -4.36 -18.11 -4.21
C CYS A 673 -3.15 -19.04 -4.39
N ILE A 674 -1.95 -18.61 -3.97
CA ILE A 674 -0.71 -19.40 -4.06
C ILE A 674 -0.77 -20.66 -3.20
N GLU A 675 -1.24 -20.55 -1.95
CA GLU A 675 -1.36 -21.67 -1.01
C GLU A 675 -2.34 -22.73 -1.53
N ARG A 676 -3.50 -22.29 -2.04
CA ARG A 676 -4.65 -23.16 -2.29
C ARG A 676 -4.79 -23.64 -3.73
N MET A 677 -4.11 -23.00 -4.68
CA MET A 677 -4.07 -23.40 -6.09
C MET A 677 -2.65 -23.75 -6.59
N GLY A 678 -1.61 -23.56 -5.76
CA GLY A 678 -0.21 -23.70 -6.14
C GLY A 678 0.37 -22.42 -6.75
N GLU A 679 1.70 -22.31 -6.78
CA GLU A 679 2.40 -21.04 -7.10
C GLU A 679 2.02 -20.45 -8.47
N SER A 680 2.16 -21.23 -9.55
CA SER A 680 1.92 -20.74 -10.91
C SER A 680 0.44 -20.44 -11.17
N ASP A 681 -0.44 -21.39 -10.84
CA ASP A 681 -1.88 -21.29 -11.06
C ASP A 681 -2.54 -20.27 -10.11
N GLY A 682 -2.04 -20.13 -8.88
CA GLY A 682 -2.45 -19.14 -7.90
C GLY A 682 -2.04 -17.72 -8.28
N ILE A 683 -0.81 -17.49 -8.76
CA ILE A 683 -0.39 -16.19 -9.29
C ILE A 683 -1.23 -15.81 -10.53
N TRP A 684 -1.53 -16.78 -11.40
CA TRP A 684 -2.38 -16.58 -12.56
C TRP A 684 -3.82 -16.20 -12.16
N ALA A 685 -4.43 -16.97 -11.27
CA ALA A 685 -5.77 -16.72 -10.75
C ALA A 685 -5.87 -15.35 -10.07
N TRP A 686 -4.92 -15.02 -9.19
CA TRP A 686 -4.83 -13.72 -8.52
C TRP A 686 -4.70 -12.54 -9.51
N THR A 687 -3.90 -12.71 -10.56
CA THR A 687 -3.76 -11.70 -11.63
C THR A 687 -5.08 -11.55 -12.38
N ARG A 688 -5.78 -12.66 -12.67
CA ARG A 688 -7.06 -12.64 -13.38
C ARG A 688 -8.19 -11.99 -12.57
N PHE A 689 -8.26 -12.22 -11.25
CA PHE A 689 -9.19 -11.52 -10.37
C PHE A 689 -8.95 -10.01 -10.38
N ASN A 690 -7.69 -9.58 -10.27
CA ASN A 690 -7.36 -8.14 -10.29
C ASN A 690 -7.66 -7.46 -11.64
N GLN A 691 -7.53 -8.17 -12.77
CA GLN A 691 -8.01 -7.68 -14.07
C GLN A 691 -9.52 -7.42 -14.06
N LEU A 692 -10.32 -8.33 -13.49
CA LEU A 692 -11.77 -8.15 -13.32
C LEU A 692 -12.09 -7.00 -12.36
N PHE A 693 -11.36 -6.87 -11.24
CA PHE A 693 -11.61 -5.85 -10.22
C PHE A 693 -11.54 -4.43 -10.79
N ASN A 694 -10.72 -4.19 -11.80
CA ASN A 694 -10.64 -2.91 -12.51
C ASN A 694 -11.94 -2.53 -13.25
N TYR A 695 -12.79 -3.52 -13.57
CA TYR A 695 -14.11 -3.31 -14.18
C TYR A 695 -15.26 -3.17 -13.18
N LEU A 696 -15.06 -3.39 -11.87
CA LEU A 696 -16.15 -3.27 -10.90
C LEU A 696 -16.74 -1.85 -10.89
N PRO A 697 -18.08 -1.69 -10.89
CA PRO A 697 -18.75 -0.41 -10.64
C PRO A 697 -18.27 0.23 -9.33
N LEU A 698 -18.30 1.55 -9.23
CA LEU A 698 -17.66 2.27 -8.11
C LEU A 698 -18.65 2.82 -7.07
N ALA A 699 -19.93 2.92 -7.43
CA ALA A 699 -21.01 3.29 -6.51
C ALA A 699 -22.36 2.71 -6.99
N ALA A 700 -23.38 2.80 -6.14
CA ALA A 700 -24.77 2.47 -6.48
C ALA A 700 -25.74 3.53 -5.95
N MET A 701 -26.91 3.64 -6.57
CA MET A 701 -27.93 4.65 -6.30
C MET A 701 -29.29 3.96 -6.13
N ILE A 702 -29.82 3.90 -4.91
CA ILE A 702 -31.10 3.24 -4.59
C ILE A 702 -32.22 4.28 -4.62
N GLU A 703 -33.21 4.08 -5.50
CA GLU A 703 -34.39 4.94 -5.72
C GLU A 703 -34.07 6.45 -5.89
N LYS A 704 -32.84 6.78 -6.29
CA LYS A 704 -32.32 8.17 -6.41
C LYS A 704 -32.34 8.99 -5.10
N LYS A 705 -32.45 8.32 -3.94
CA LYS A 705 -32.44 8.97 -2.61
C LYS A 705 -31.24 8.55 -1.75
N ILE A 706 -30.71 7.35 -1.97
CA ILE A 706 -29.60 6.78 -1.20
C ILE A 706 -28.45 6.49 -2.15
N ILE A 707 -27.27 7.06 -1.89
CA ILE A 707 -26.04 6.63 -2.57
C ILE A 707 -25.28 5.62 -1.71
N CYS A 708 -24.66 4.65 -2.37
CA CYS A 708 -23.87 3.59 -1.77
C CYS A 708 -22.47 3.58 -2.37
N MET A 709 -21.43 3.53 -1.54
CA MET A 709 -20.01 3.55 -1.92
C MET A 709 -19.16 2.79 -0.89
N HIS A 710 -17.88 2.53 -1.16
CA HIS A 710 -17.00 1.89 -0.18
C HIS A 710 -16.37 2.90 0.79
N GLY A 711 -15.54 3.78 0.23
CA GLY A 711 -14.89 4.92 0.86
C GLY A 711 -15.90 6.00 1.22
N GLY A 712 -15.76 7.19 0.63
CA GLY A 712 -16.64 8.31 0.92
C GLY A 712 -16.53 9.43 -0.10
N ILE A 713 -17.08 10.59 0.24
CA ILE A 713 -17.05 11.78 -0.63
C ILE A 713 -15.71 12.53 -0.58
N GLY A 714 -14.90 12.27 0.47
CA GLY A 714 -13.57 12.81 0.65
C GLY A 714 -13.46 14.32 0.44
N ARG A 715 -12.48 14.75 -0.36
CA ARG A 715 -12.24 16.18 -0.67
C ARG A 715 -12.78 16.62 -2.03
N SER A 716 -12.91 15.71 -2.98
CA SER A 716 -13.13 16.03 -4.39
C SER A 716 -14.54 15.75 -4.90
N ILE A 717 -15.29 14.85 -4.25
CA ILE A 717 -16.59 14.39 -4.74
C ILE A 717 -17.69 15.30 -4.21
N ASN A 718 -18.17 16.18 -5.08
CA ASN A 718 -19.22 17.15 -4.80
C ASN A 718 -20.54 16.81 -5.50
N THR A 719 -20.49 16.08 -6.62
CA THR A 719 -21.69 15.55 -7.31
C THR A 719 -21.54 14.11 -7.81
N VAL A 720 -22.67 13.41 -7.98
CA VAL A 720 -22.70 12.01 -8.44
C VAL A 720 -22.17 11.88 -9.87
N GLU A 721 -22.40 12.87 -10.72
CA GLU A 721 -21.93 12.90 -12.11
C GLU A 721 -20.40 13.06 -12.21
N GLN A 722 -19.68 13.25 -11.10
CA GLN A 722 -18.22 13.10 -11.06
C GLN A 722 -17.79 11.64 -11.02
N ILE A 723 -18.57 10.77 -10.37
CA ILE A 723 -18.32 9.33 -10.28
C ILE A 723 -18.76 8.65 -11.59
N GLU A 724 -19.91 9.05 -12.15
CA GLU A 724 -20.43 8.50 -13.41
C GLU A 724 -19.49 8.69 -14.60
N LYS A 725 -18.63 9.71 -14.57
CA LYS A 725 -17.62 10.02 -15.60
C LYS A 725 -16.33 9.21 -15.48
N LEU A 726 -16.17 8.40 -14.43
CA LEU A 726 -15.03 7.48 -14.34
C LEU A 726 -15.25 6.29 -15.29
N GLU A 727 -14.50 6.29 -16.39
CA GLU A 727 -14.47 5.18 -17.34
C GLU A 727 -13.81 3.94 -16.71
N ARG A 728 -14.26 2.75 -17.10
CA ARG A 728 -13.71 1.46 -16.65
C ARG A 728 -13.22 0.66 -17.86
N PRO A 729 -12.10 -0.09 -17.77
CA PRO A 729 -11.40 -0.45 -16.54
C PRO A 729 -10.57 0.69 -15.97
N ILE A 730 -10.55 0.82 -14.64
CA ILE A 730 -9.77 1.83 -13.92
C ILE A 730 -8.83 1.16 -12.91
N THR A 731 -7.66 1.72 -12.70
CA THR A 731 -6.62 1.23 -11.77
C THR A 731 -6.22 2.31 -10.77
N MET A 732 -5.54 1.93 -9.68
CA MET A 732 -5.18 2.88 -8.61
C MET A 732 -4.01 3.80 -8.98
N ASP A 733 -3.13 3.39 -9.90
CA ASP A 733 -2.02 4.18 -10.44
C ASP A 733 -2.49 5.25 -11.44
N VAL A 734 -3.53 4.94 -12.22
CA VAL A 734 -4.33 5.91 -13.02
C VAL A 734 -5.40 6.59 -12.14
N GLY A 735 -5.36 6.34 -10.82
CA GLY A 735 -6.41 6.68 -9.88
C GLY A 735 -6.55 8.17 -9.65
N SER A 736 -7.52 8.79 -10.32
CA SER A 736 -7.91 10.16 -10.04
C SER A 736 -8.24 10.37 -8.55
N ILE A 737 -8.11 11.60 -8.07
CA ILE A 737 -8.41 11.94 -6.66
C ILE A 737 -9.86 11.58 -6.25
N ILE A 738 -10.78 11.50 -7.22
CA ILE A 738 -12.15 11.02 -7.04
C ILE A 738 -12.16 9.51 -6.72
N LEU A 739 -11.39 8.68 -7.42
CA LEU A 739 -11.27 7.25 -7.11
C LEU A 739 -10.63 7.02 -5.73
N MET A 740 -9.59 7.80 -5.40
CA MET A 740 -8.95 7.75 -4.08
C MET A 740 -9.93 8.10 -2.97
N ASP A 741 -10.64 9.22 -3.06
CA ASP A 741 -11.67 9.61 -2.08
C ASP A 741 -12.78 8.54 -1.98
N LEU A 742 -13.26 8.03 -3.12
CA LEU A 742 -14.38 7.08 -3.21
C LEU A 742 -14.09 5.69 -2.64
N LEU A 743 -12.81 5.31 -2.52
CA LEU A 743 -12.38 4.01 -1.97
C LEU A 743 -11.73 4.12 -0.58
N TRP A 744 -11.14 5.27 -0.22
CA TRP A 744 -10.28 5.41 0.97
C TRP A 744 -10.60 6.57 1.92
N SER A 745 -11.54 7.47 1.59
CA SER A 745 -11.92 8.53 2.53
C SER A 745 -12.88 8.02 3.60
N ASP A 746 -12.81 8.62 4.79
CA ASP A 746 -13.65 8.28 5.95
C ASP A 746 -14.42 9.52 6.44
N PRO A 747 -15.51 9.36 7.21
CA PRO A 747 -16.00 10.45 8.02
C PRO A 747 -14.95 10.88 9.08
N THR A 748 -15.09 12.07 9.68
CA THR A 748 -14.23 12.53 10.79
C THR A 748 -14.47 11.73 12.09
N GLU A 749 -13.82 12.06 13.21
CA GLU A 749 -14.00 11.31 14.46
C GLU A 749 -15.41 11.37 15.07
N ASN A 750 -16.23 12.39 14.76
CA ASN A 750 -17.62 12.54 15.23
C ASN A 750 -18.31 13.78 14.61
N ASP A 751 -19.62 13.93 14.85
CA ASP A 751 -20.47 15.06 14.40
C ASP A 751 -20.00 16.47 14.85
N SER A 752 -19.02 16.63 15.76
CA SER A 752 -18.49 17.97 16.10
C SER A 752 -17.22 18.37 15.33
N VAL A 753 -16.71 17.50 14.43
CA VAL A 753 -15.49 17.76 13.64
C VAL A 753 -15.88 18.02 12.18
N GLU A 754 -16.07 19.29 11.85
CA GLU A 754 -16.35 19.78 10.50
C GLU A 754 -15.10 19.87 9.59
N GLY A 755 -15.36 19.99 8.29
CA GLY A 755 -14.40 20.29 7.24
C GLY A 755 -13.66 19.07 6.71
N LEU A 756 -12.37 19.23 6.41
CA LEU A 756 -11.47 18.15 5.99
C LEU A 756 -10.30 18.05 6.97
N ARG A 757 -9.89 16.83 7.29
CA ARG A 757 -8.67 16.53 8.06
C ARG A 757 -7.81 15.51 7.31
N PRO A 758 -6.48 15.45 7.54
CA PRO A 758 -5.66 14.34 7.07
C PRO A 758 -6.15 13.01 7.67
N ASN A 759 -6.18 11.94 6.88
CA ASN A 759 -6.57 10.62 7.37
C ASN A 759 -5.35 9.88 7.95
N ALA A 760 -5.54 9.17 9.06
CA ALA A 760 -4.53 8.30 9.67
C ALA A 760 -4.13 7.11 8.78
N ARG A 761 -4.96 6.71 7.80
CA ARG A 761 -4.67 5.60 6.87
C ARG A 761 -3.48 5.87 5.93
N GLY A 762 -3.14 7.13 5.63
CA GLY A 762 -1.97 7.43 4.79
C GLY A 762 -1.88 8.86 4.26
N PRO A 763 -0.69 9.28 3.79
CA PRO A 763 -0.49 10.59 3.18
C PRO A 763 -1.35 10.73 1.91
N GLY A 764 -1.97 11.90 1.73
CA GLY A 764 -2.88 12.16 0.60
C GLY A 764 -4.33 11.74 0.84
N LEU A 765 -4.62 10.92 1.85
CA LEU A 765 -5.99 10.56 2.24
C LEU A 765 -6.59 11.62 3.19
N VAL A 766 -7.93 11.70 3.23
CA VAL A 766 -8.68 12.66 4.07
C VAL A 766 -9.83 12.01 4.84
N THR A 767 -10.23 12.67 5.93
CA THR A 767 -11.54 12.46 6.57
C THR A 767 -12.44 13.67 6.34
N PHE A 768 -13.75 13.48 6.18
CA PHE A 768 -14.73 14.55 5.89
C PHE A 768 -15.78 14.74 6.99
N GLY A 769 -16.10 15.99 7.30
CA GLY A 769 -17.05 16.40 8.34
C GLY A 769 -18.53 16.28 7.94
N PRO A 770 -19.46 16.46 8.91
CA PRO A 770 -20.90 16.37 8.66
C PRO A 770 -21.41 17.51 7.78
N ASP A 771 -20.72 18.66 7.77
CA ASP A 771 -20.93 19.76 6.82
C ASP A 771 -20.82 19.31 5.37
N ARG A 772 -19.80 18.47 5.07
CA ARG A 772 -19.54 17.93 3.72
C ARG A 772 -20.64 16.95 3.33
N VAL A 773 -21.06 16.08 4.25
CA VAL A 773 -22.16 15.12 4.03
C VAL A 773 -23.48 15.86 3.77
N THR A 774 -23.80 16.86 4.60
CA THR A 774 -25.03 17.64 4.50
C THR A 774 -25.13 18.37 3.17
N GLU A 775 -24.07 19.09 2.77
CA GLU A 775 -24.05 19.83 1.51
C GLU A 775 -24.01 18.89 0.30
N PHE A 776 -23.28 17.75 0.36
CA PHE A 776 -23.31 16.75 -0.69
C PHE A 776 -24.72 16.17 -0.88
N CYS A 777 -25.39 15.77 0.20
CA CYS A 777 -26.75 15.20 0.12
C CYS A 777 -27.73 16.22 -0.48
N LYS A 778 -27.74 17.44 0.07
CA LYS A 778 -28.55 18.57 -0.40
C LYS A 778 -28.31 18.90 -1.89
N ARG A 779 -27.05 18.99 -2.31
CA ARG A 779 -26.65 19.31 -3.69
C ARG A 779 -27.10 18.26 -4.70
N ASN A 780 -27.06 16.98 -4.31
CA ASN A 780 -27.41 15.84 -5.16
C ASN A 780 -28.87 15.37 -4.98
N LYS A 781 -29.66 16.07 -4.14
CA LYS A 781 -31.06 15.72 -3.76
C LYS A 781 -31.19 14.34 -3.09
N LEU A 782 -30.13 13.88 -2.45
CA LEU A 782 -30.06 12.65 -1.68
C LEU A 782 -30.45 12.89 -0.23
N GLN A 783 -30.84 11.82 0.46
CA GLN A 783 -31.22 11.83 1.87
C GLN A 783 -30.27 11.01 2.75
N LEU A 784 -29.50 10.10 2.16
CA LEU A 784 -28.58 9.19 2.87
C LEU A 784 -27.39 8.78 2.01
N ILE A 785 -26.21 8.69 2.63
CA ILE A 785 -25.04 7.94 2.16
C ILE A 785 -24.95 6.63 2.95
N ILE A 786 -24.78 5.49 2.29
CA ILE A 786 -24.37 4.23 2.94
C ILE A 786 -22.94 3.92 2.48
N ARG A 787 -22.05 3.63 3.43
CA ARG A 787 -20.65 3.31 3.16
C ARG A 787 -20.12 2.15 4.00
N ALA A 788 -18.95 1.62 3.66
CA ALA A 788 -18.37 0.45 4.34
C ALA A 788 -16.97 0.76 4.90
N HIS A 789 -15.92 -0.03 4.65
CA HIS A 789 -14.49 0.28 4.89
C HIS A 789 -14.05 0.55 6.35
N GLU A 790 -14.97 0.65 7.31
CA GLU A 790 -14.77 0.98 8.72
C GLU A 790 -15.39 -0.09 9.63
N CYS A 791 -14.56 -0.74 10.43
CA CYS A 791 -15.02 -1.71 11.43
C CYS A 791 -15.69 -0.97 12.60
N VAL A 792 -17.02 -1.04 12.66
CA VAL A 792 -17.86 -0.40 13.69
C VAL A 792 -18.49 -1.45 14.62
N MET A 793 -18.55 -1.17 15.93
CA MET A 793 -18.81 -2.18 16.97
C MET A 793 -20.14 -2.92 16.84
N ASP A 794 -21.22 -2.23 16.46
CA ASP A 794 -22.55 -2.82 16.26
C ASP A 794 -22.78 -3.31 14.81
N GLY A 795 -21.73 -3.36 13.98
CA GLY A 795 -21.80 -3.69 12.56
C GLY A 795 -22.41 -2.59 11.68
N PHE A 796 -23.01 -1.55 12.28
CA PHE A 796 -23.38 -0.32 11.61
C PHE A 796 -23.24 0.88 12.56
N GLU A 797 -23.00 2.08 12.03
CA GLU A 797 -22.93 3.33 12.78
C GLU A 797 -23.60 4.49 12.01
N ARG A 798 -24.06 5.53 12.70
CA ARG A 798 -24.64 6.74 12.10
C ARG A 798 -23.67 7.92 12.20
N PHE A 799 -23.66 8.77 11.18
CA PHE A 799 -22.92 10.04 11.12
C PHE A 799 -23.78 11.15 10.53
N ALA A 800 -23.40 12.41 10.77
CA ALA A 800 -24.03 13.61 10.22
C ALA A 800 -25.54 13.61 10.52
N HIS A 801 -25.87 13.47 11.80
CA HIS A 801 -27.24 13.35 12.32
C HIS A 801 -28.07 12.18 11.72
N GLY A 802 -27.42 11.24 11.05
CA GLY A 802 -28.04 10.10 10.37
C GLY A 802 -28.06 10.19 8.83
N GLN A 803 -27.51 11.24 8.23
CA GLN A 803 -27.37 11.36 6.77
C GLN A 803 -26.23 10.51 6.17
N LEU A 804 -25.39 9.89 7.00
CA LEU A 804 -24.48 8.82 6.60
C LEU A 804 -24.61 7.62 7.54
N ILE A 805 -24.54 6.41 6.98
CA ILE A 805 -24.42 5.15 7.72
C ILE A 805 -23.16 4.41 7.26
N THR A 806 -22.28 4.08 8.21
CA THR A 806 -21.18 3.11 8.02
C THR A 806 -21.73 1.70 8.27
N LEU A 807 -21.32 0.71 7.48
CA LEU A 807 -21.81 -0.66 7.50
C LEU A 807 -20.67 -1.68 7.34
N PHE A 808 -20.64 -2.70 8.20
CA PHE A 808 -19.60 -3.72 8.23
C PHE A 808 -20.21 -5.11 8.48
N SER A 809 -19.97 -6.09 7.59
CA SER A 809 -20.74 -7.35 7.59
C SER A 809 -20.03 -8.56 8.21
N ALA A 810 -18.71 -8.51 8.43
CA ALA A 810 -17.94 -9.57 9.08
C ALA A 810 -17.93 -9.45 10.63
N THR A 811 -18.14 -10.55 11.36
CA THR A 811 -18.17 -10.57 12.85
C THR A 811 -16.79 -10.80 13.45
N ASN A 812 -16.50 -10.17 14.60
CA ASN A 812 -15.19 -10.24 15.25
C ASN A 812 -14.03 -10.10 14.24
N TYR A 813 -14.02 -8.99 13.52
CA TYR A 813 -13.11 -8.72 12.42
C TYR A 813 -11.66 -8.93 12.83
N CYS A 814 -10.89 -9.59 11.96
CA CYS A 814 -9.53 -10.02 12.24
C CYS A 814 -9.41 -10.76 13.59
N GLY A 815 -10.44 -11.49 14.01
CA GLY A 815 -10.46 -12.26 15.27
C GLY A 815 -10.37 -11.43 16.56
N THR A 816 -10.30 -10.10 16.48
CA THR A 816 -9.91 -9.21 17.60
C THR A 816 -10.89 -8.09 17.88
N ALA A 817 -11.57 -7.55 16.85
CA ALA A 817 -12.41 -6.36 17.02
C ALA A 817 -13.67 -6.61 17.87
N ASN A 818 -14.08 -7.88 18.06
CA ASN A 818 -15.27 -8.30 18.81
C ASN A 818 -16.59 -7.61 18.38
N ASN A 819 -16.62 -7.05 17.18
CA ASN A 819 -17.77 -6.36 16.61
C ASN A 819 -18.86 -7.34 16.15
N ALA A 820 -20.10 -6.86 16.15
CA ALA A 820 -21.17 -7.46 15.37
C ALA A 820 -20.94 -7.19 13.87
N GLY A 821 -21.46 -8.08 13.03
CA GLY A 821 -21.56 -7.89 11.57
C GLY A 821 -23.03 -7.63 11.23
N ALA A 822 -23.29 -6.61 10.42
CA ALA A 822 -24.65 -6.20 10.06
C ALA A 822 -24.88 -6.18 8.55
N ILE A 823 -26.16 -6.23 8.18
CA ILE A 823 -26.66 -5.86 6.85
C ILE A 823 -27.82 -4.86 7.00
N LEU A 824 -28.03 -4.03 5.99
CA LEU A 824 -29.16 -3.09 5.96
C LEU A 824 -30.21 -3.59 4.98
N VAL A 825 -31.41 -3.89 5.47
CA VAL A 825 -32.56 -4.20 4.61
C VAL A 825 -33.31 -2.90 4.32
N VAL A 826 -33.27 -2.43 3.08
CA VAL A 826 -34.02 -1.25 2.62
C VAL A 826 -35.36 -1.71 2.05
N GLY A 827 -36.46 -1.37 2.71
CA GLY A 827 -37.81 -1.69 2.27
C GLY A 827 -38.33 -0.76 1.16
N ARG A 828 -39.42 -1.15 0.47
CA ARG A 828 -40.04 -0.37 -0.63
C ARG A 828 -40.37 1.09 -0.27
N GLY A 829 -40.74 1.36 0.98
CA GLY A 829 -40.98 2.72 1.49
C GLY A 829 -39.72 3.42 2.03
N LEU A 830 -38.53 3.05 1.55
CA LEU A 830 -37.21 3.49 2.00
C LEU A 830 -36.97 3.43 3.52
N VAL A 831 -37.68 2.51 4.19
CA VAL A 831 -37.41 2.17 5.58
C VAL A 831 -36.17 1.28 5.64
N VAL A 832 -35.11 1.77 6.29
CA VAL A 832 -33.84 1.05 6.47
C VAL A 832 -33.89 0.27 7.78
N VAL A 833 -33.64 -1.04 7.74
CA VAL A 833 -33.69 -1.93 8.92
C VAL A 833 -32.35 -2.66 9.10
N PRO A 834 -31.55 -2.31 10.13
CA PRO A 834 -30.35 -3.06 10.48
C PRO A 834 -30.68 -4.47 11.00
N LYS A 835 -29.95 -5.46 10.48
CA LYS A 835 -30.02 -6.88 10.86
C LYS A 835 -28.62 -7.35 11.26
N LEU A 836 -28.45 -7.87 12.48
CA LEU A 836 -27.14 -8.08 13.11
C LEU A 836 -26.89 -9.54 13.48
N ILE A 837 -25.69 -10.05 13.16
CA ILE A 837 -25.11 -11.25 13.77
C ILE A 837 -23.96 -10.87 14.70
N HIS A 838 -23.90 -11.48 15.88
CA HIS A 838 -22.80 -11.29 16.84
C HIS A 838 -21.68 -12.31 16.63
N PRO A 839 -20.47 -12.09 17.17
CA PRO A 839 -19.44 -13.13 17.24
C PRO A 839 -19.97 -14.46 17.79
N LEU A 840 -19.52 -15.58 17.24
CA LEU A 840 -19.78 -16.88 17.86
C LEU A 840 -18.89 -17.03 19.12
N PRO A 841 -19.41 -17.61 20.22
CA PRO A 841 -18.59 -17.88 21.39
C PRO A 841 -17.48 -18.89 21.05
N PRO A 842 -16.30 -18.80 21.70
CA PRO A 842 -15.23 -19.78 21.51
C PRO A 842 -15.72 -21.20 21.87
N PRO A 843 -15.26 -22.25 21.16
CA PRO A 843 -15.82 -23.59 21.29
C PRO A 843 -15.58 -24.20 22.68
N VAL A 844 -16.67 -24.46 23.40
CA VAL A 844 -16.64 -25.00 24.77
C VAL A 844 -16.52 -26.53 24.75
N ASN A 845 -15.28 -27.03 24.64
CA ASN A 845 -14.81 -28.40 24.95
C ASN A 845 -13.28 -28.43 24.70
N SER A 846 -12.40 -29.02 25.51
CA SER A 846 -12.54 -29.90 26.68
C SER A 846 -11.26 -29.78 27.58
N PRO A 847 -11.06 -30.53 28.69
CA PRO A 847 -10.12 -30.15 29.76
C PRO A 847 -8.64 -30.52 29.53
N GLU A 848 -7.83 -30.28 30.56
CA GLU A 848 -6.36 -30.34 30.59
C GLU A 848 -5.73 -31.66 30.10
N SER A 849 -4.54 -31.53 29.49
CA SER A 849 -3.54 -32.58 29.18
C SER A 849 -3.87 -33.63 28.09
N SER A 850 -3.48 -33.34 26.84
CA SER A 850 -2.75 -34.27 25.93
C SER A 850 -2.24 -33.54 24.68
N PRO A 851 -1.04 -33.87 24.15
CA PRO A 851 -0.44 -33.15 23.03
C PRO A 851 -0.61 -33.87 21.67
N GLU A 852 -1.75 -33.70 20.99
CA GLU A 852 -1.85 -34.02 19.55
C GLU A 852 -3.07 -33.34 18.89
N ARG A 853 -2.83 -32.27 18.11
CA ARG A 853 -3.70 -31.76 17.03
C ARG A 853 -3.01 -30.63 16.27
N GLY A 854 -2.96 -30.76 14.94
CA GLY A 854 -2.46 -29.70 14.04
C GLY A 854 -3.57 -28.75 13.57
N ASP A 855 -3.18 -27.85 12.66
CA ASP A 855 -4.03 -27.21 11.66
C ASP A 855 -5.16 -26.28 12.16
N ALA A 856 -4.87 -25.46 13.18
CA ALA A 856 -5.76 -24.36 13.59
C ALA A 856 -5.09 -23.06 14.11
N THR A 857 -3.84 -23.11 14.60
CA THR A 857 -3.24 -22.01 15.38
C THR A 857 -2.79 -20.80 14.55
N TRP A 858 -1.97 -21.01 13.52
CA TRP A 858 -1.27 -19.93 12.80
C TRP A 858 -2.21 -18.88 12.18
N MET A 859 -3.43 -19.26 11.77
CA MET A 859 -4.44 -18.33 11.25
C MET A 859 -5.24 -17.59 12.34
N GLN A 860 -5.29 -18.09 13.58
CA GLN A 860 -5.78 -17.29 14.71
C GLN A 860 -4.76 -16.22 15.09
N GLU A 861 -3.47 -16.58 15.09
CA GLU A 861 -2.40 -15.60 15.24
C GLU A 861 -2.44 -14.58 14.09
N LEU A 862 -2.41 -14.97 12.79
CA LEU A 862 -2.58 -14.04 11.64
C LEU A 862 -3.81 -13.13 11.69
N ASN A 863 -4.82 -13.45 12.49
CA ASN A 863 -5.94 -12.57 12.76
C ASN A 863 -5.62 -11.60 13.91
N ILE A 864 -5.16 -12.10 15.07
CA ILE A 864 -4.61 -11.31 16.18
C ILE A 864 -3.50 -10.33 15.72
N GLN A 865 -2.82 -10.66 14.63
CA GLN A 865 -1.81 -9.83 14.00
C GLN A 865 -2.37 -8.54 13.39
N ARG A 866 -3.49 -8.58 12.66
CA ARG A 866 -3.85 -7.48 11.75
C ARG A 866 -4.24 -6.20 12.50
N PRO A 867 -3.78 -5.01 12.08
CA PRO A 867 -4.29 -3.76 12.62
C PRO A 867 -5.80 -3.69 12.33
N PRO A 868 -6.65 -3.52 13.36
CA PRO A 868 -8.07 -3.26 13.14
C PRO A 868 -8.22 -1.91 12.45
N THR A 869 -9.25 -1.77 11.63
CA THR A 869 -9.65 -0.45 11.15
C THR A 869 -10.02 0.43 12.36
N PRO A 870 -9.61 1.71 12.43
CA PRO A 870 -9.85 2.55 13.60
C PRO A 870 -11.33 2.61 13.97
N THR A 871 -11.70 2.04 15.12
CA THR A 871 -13.06 2.17 15.66
C THR A 871 -13.28 3.61 16.09
N ARG A 872 -14.37 4.21 15.64
CA ARG A 872 -14.72 5.59 15.94
C ARG A 872 -14.97 5.80 17.44
N GLY A 873 -14.47 6.91 17.97
CA GLY A 873 -14.54 7.20 19.41
C GLY A 873 -15.94 7.58 19.88
N ARG A 874 -16.62 6.67 20.60
CA ARG A 874 -17.87 7.01 21.29
C ARG A 874 -17.60 8.10 22.36
N PRO A 875 -18.33 9.23 22.38
CA PRO A 875 -18.08 10.28 23.35
C PRO A 875 -18.30 9.79 24.78
N GLN A 876 -17.29 9.92 25.64
CA GLN A 876 -17.41 9.65 27.07
C GLN A 876 -18.34 10.67 27.73
N ALA A 877 -19.30 10.18 28.52
CA ALA A 877 -20.05 11.04 29.43
C ALA A 877 -19.12 11.59 30.52
N ALA A 878 -19.30 12.85 30.91
CA ALA A 878 -18.36 13.61 31.74
C ALA A 878 -18.26 13.18 33.24
N GLY A 879 -18.64 11.94 33.58
CA GLY A 879 -18.64 11.40 34.95
C GLY A 879 -17.44 10.51 35.29
N ASP A 880 -17.05 9.59 34.41
CA ASP A 880 -16.14 8.47 34.75
C ASP A 880 -14.65 8.84 34.66
N ARG A 881 -14.21 9.68 35.59
CA ARG A 881 -12.80 10.11 35.69
C ARG A 881 -11.85 9.12 36.37
N ASN A 882 -12.30 7.87 36.63
CA ASN A 882 -11.55 6.82 37.34
C ASN A 882 -11.74 5.43 36.71
N SER A 883 -11.29 5.24 35.46
CA SER A 883 -10.89 3.91 34.98
C SER A 883 -9.58 4.00 34.18
N LEU A 884 -8.68 3.05 34.42
CA LEU A 884 -7.31 3.06 33.87
C LEU A 884 -7.24 2.19 32.61
N ALA A 885 -7.54 2.78 31.45
CA ALA A 885 -7.27 2.19 30.15
C ALA A 885 -7.07 3.29 29.08
N TYR A 886 -5.81 3.58 28.73
CA TYR A 886 -5.37 4.04 27.40
C TYR A 886 -3.83 4.16 27.37
N ILE A 887 -3.18 3.21 26.69
CA ILE A 887 -1.83 3.28 26.08
C ILE A 887 -1.95 2.56 24.73
#